data_AF-A0A9P0J3Q6-F1
#
_entry.id   AF-A0A9P0J3Q6-F1
#
_cell.length_a   1.000
_cell.length_b   1.000
_cell.length_c   1.000
_cell.angle_alpha   90.00
_cell.angle_beta   90.00
_cell.angle_gamma   90.00
#
_symmetry.space_group_name_H-M   'P 1'
#
loop_
_entity.id
_entity.type
_entity.pdbx_description
1 polymer ?
#
loop_
_entity_poly.entity_id
_entity_poly.type
_entity_poly.pdbx_seq_one_letter_code
_entity_poly.pdbx_strand_id
1 'polypeptide(L)'
;MVNTPGFIELDSALDRTVVWYYRGNTENCVSYQVFLESIKLELIEKINYCVRINPIKYNLKLESVYAHRELPAEDRAFKTVSREVYIHSDVSAMVDEDFAALMSEEDRYIKKGSGFTLSTIDGLLLGIYEHTPLGGSSYIPLPENIRRKKAVINPMNIDDDCFKWAILAKHVSVGHRNHVGGNYYNEEHRYDFSELSSPTPISEICIFERRNRGVSVNVYGLKPGKVGKGVKDSKEGKVDKESVVYPIRVVENEKAEHFDLLVIEGSERMHYTYISNFSRLVRSQKTLHTNRLFICKRCFTSFDERVKKNKLSGNEALQQHMRLCGLNKPILPVMPEEGEVLGFNGWANMQRHPFAIYADFEALLEKQTERVGASTDGIHAHHPMSYGYFVKAAADVPVALMEKYDIPQTPVIYRGSESRDEVAKHFVASVTALTIKLGDLLKATNVPISMGVEELRAHNAKSVCDMCKLGFTETRWKVADHCHLSGRLRHTLCAPCNLKLTTPKFVPCFLHNLSKYDAHFIVTELGYDKESITVIPNTEENYISFSKRVMPDFSVRFLDSCRFMASSLAELAGNLLTKAGDFEKFRETAKVFQPTDMPLVTRKGVFPYEYTDKWSKLEETALPPKHDFYSVLLEKHVTDEDYVHATEVWRHFNCKTLGDYSDLYLKVDVLLLSDVMENFRDLCMSTYNLDPVYYYTAPGFTFDAMLRYTGVSLELLTEYDMVLFLEQGIRGGLVQASERYCRANNPKTPGYDAEKPPSWLVYQDCKYTHNAYTIINYITNFKPILAGNNLYGYAMGEYMPYGGFKWYEGDLDRSLELLDGMTDKSDVGRIYEVDITYPDGLHDAHNDLPFLPRNAVPPGSKVNKLMATLERKDRYIVHYRNLKQAIANGLIVEKVHRVLEFQQSGWLAKYIDLNTEMRKKADNAFERDFFKLLNNAVFGKTMECVRNRISIELVSCPRRMRKLINKPTFKHVTTYTENLAAVSLQMSDIRFSKPIYVGFAVLEISKELMYDYHYNVMRRHYNDSIRLMYMDTDSLIYRIHTEDFYKDLLDNPALLERMDTSNLPATHPCYVGTRKKIPGLFKDETAGRTMHEFIALRAKSYAYKIEGDEKTRGQGDSRACGPKSHDVRGPQALSVRGRGRW
;
A
#
# COMPACT_ATOMS: atom_id res chain seq x y z
N MET A 1 24.64 -4.32 -28.25
CA MET A 1 25.39 -3.30 -29.03
C MET A 1 26.05 -2.32 -28.07
N VAL A 2 27.36 -2.42 -27.78
CA VAL A 2 28.04 -1.50 -26.85
C VAL A 2 29.49 -1.26 -27.30
N ASN A 3 29.83 0.02 -27.58
CA ASN A 3 31.17 0.66 -27.62
C ASN A 3 31.22 1.92 -28.52
N THR A 4 30.11 2.33 -29.13
CA THR A 4 30.01 3.66 -29.77
C THR A 4 30.03 4.76 -28.70
N PRO A 5 30.87 5.82 -28.82
CA PRO A 5 30.77 7.00 -27.97
C PRO A 5 29.52 7.83 -28.30
N GLY A 6 29.03 8.62 -27.34
CA GLY A 6 27.82 9.43 -27.49
C GLY A 6 26.53 8.77 -27.01
N PHE A 7 25.47 9.56 -26.88
CA PHE A 7 24.11 9.12 -26.52
C PHE A 7 23.37 8.49 -27.72
N ILE A 8 23.34 7.15 -27.74
CA ILE A 8 22.71 6.30 -28.77
C ILE A 8 21.20 6.22 -28.53
N GLU A 9 20.37 6.21 -29.58
CA GLU A 9 18.92 5.95 -29.46
C GLU A 9 18.68 4.46 -29.18
N LEU A 10 17.90 4.14 -28.14
CA LEU A 10 17.50 2.76 -27.84
C LEU A 10 16.11 2.42 -28.40
N ASP A 11 15.14 3.32 -28.18
CA ASP A 11 13.72 3.04 -28.32
C ASP A 11 12.93 4.34 -28.53
N SER A 12 11.78 4.25 -29.20
CA SER A 12 10.83 5.36 -29.36
C SER A 12 9.39 4.87 -29.44
N ALA A 13 8.48 5.51 -28.72
CA ALA A 13 7.11 5.06 -28.57
C ALA A 13 6.06 6.13 -28.93
N LEU A 14 4.87 5.65 -29.29
CA LEU A 14 3.64 6.41 -29.54
C LEU A 14 3.86 7.59 -30.48
N ASP A 15 4.04 7.32 -31.78
CA ASP A 15 4.38 8.30 -32.83
C ASP A 15 5.68 9.10 -32.53
N ARG A 16 6.66 8.48 -31.85
CA ARG A 16 7.89 9.14 -31.33
C ARG A 16 7.62 10.30 -30.34
N THR A 17 6.45 10.32 -29.69
CA THR A 17 6.17 11.26 -28.58
C THR A 17 7.08 11.04 -27.38
N VAL A 18 7.71 9.86 -27.29
CA VAL A 18 8.73 9.49 -26.31
C VAL A 18 9.92 8.88 -27.05
N VAL A 19 11.14 9.28 -26.71
CA VAL A 19 12.39 8.72 -27.24
C VAL A 19 13.40 8.53 -26.11
N TRP A 20 14.04 7.37 -26.05
CA TRP A 20 15.08 7.06 -25.06
C TRP A 20 16.46 7.01 -25.69
N TYR A 21 17.40 7.72 -25.07
CA TYR A 21 18.82 7.66 -25.38
C TYR A 21 19.62 7.04 -24.23
N TYR A 22 20.70 6.33 -24.53
CA TYR A 22 21.56 5.68 -23.54
C TYR A 22 23.04 6.01 -23.73
N ARG A 23 23.74 6.13 -22.61
CA ARG A 23 25.21 6.21 -22.53
C ARG A 23 25.72 5.25 -21.46
N GLY A 24 26.32 4.14 -21.90
CA GLY A 24 26.93 3.16 -21.01
C GLY A 24 28.27 3.64 -20.41
N ASN A 25 28.64 3.08 -19.26
CA ASN A 25 29.88 3.33 -18.53
C ASN A 25 31.12 2.68 -19.19
N THR A 26 31.46 3.13 -20.40
CA THR A 26 32.62 2.63 -21.18
C THR A 26 33.97 2.88 -20.50
N GLU A 27 34.02 3.80 -19.54
CA GLU A 27 35.22 4.24 -18.84
C GLU A 27 35.47 3.45 -17.54
N ASN A 28 34.55 2.55 -17.16
CA ASN A 28 34.60 1.76 -15.92
C ASN A 28 34.70 2.64 -14.65
N CYS A 29 34.02 3.79 -14.64
CA CYS A 29 33.93 4.65 -13.48
C CYS A 29 33.33 3.92 -12.28
N VAL A 30 33.95 4.08 -11.10
CA VAL A 30 33.58 3.39 -9.85
C VAL A 30 32.77 4.26 -8.87
N SER A 31 32.43 5.49 -9.27
CA SER A 31 31.64 6.44 -8.48
C SER A 31 30.77 7.28 -9.43
N TYR A 32 29.49 7.47 -9.08
CA TYR A 32 28.58 8.27 -9.88
C TYR A 32 29.08 9.69 -10.12
N GLN A 33 29.74 10.31 -9.15
CA GLN A 33 30.27 11.67 -9.33
C GLN A 33 31.28 11.73 -10.48
N VAL A 34 32.12 10.70 -10.64
CA VAL A 34 33.10 10.63 -11.73
C VAL A 34 32.41 10.33 -13.06
N PHE A 35 31.47 9.37 -13.07
CA PHE A 35 30.72 8.98 -14.27
C PHE A 35 29.83 10.09 -14.83
N LEU A 36 29.10 10.78 -13.96
CA LEU A 36 28.17 11.84 -14.36
C LEU A 36 28.92 13.05 -14.92
N GLU A 37 30.05 13.45 -14.32
CA GLU A 37 30.88 14.54 -14.85
C GLU A 37 31.55 14.17 -16.19
N SER A 38 31.97 12.91 -16.43
CA SER A 38 32.60 12.56 -17.72
C SER A 38 31.62 12.57 -18.89
N ILE A 39 30.37 12.13 -18.69
CA ILE A 39 29.31 12.17 -19.72
C ILE A 39 28.59 13.52 -19.83
N LYS A 40 28.90 14.49 -18.95
CA LYS A 40 28.18 15.76 -18.80
C LYS A 40 28.13 16.59 -20.09
N LEU A 41 29.25 16.72 -20.79
CA LEU A 41 29.32 17.47 -22.05
C LEU A 41 28.49 16.81 -23.15
N GLU A 42 28.61 15.49 -23.32
CA GLU A 42 27.81 14.73 -24.29
C GLU A 42 26.30 14.88 -24.02
N LEU A 43 25.90 14.86 -22.75
CA LEU A 43 24.51 15.02 -22.31
C LEU A 43 23.98 16.42 -22.63
N ILE A 44 24.75 17.47 -22.32
CA ILE A 44 24.40 18.86 -22.60
C ILE A 44 24.28 19.08 -24.11
N GLU A 45 25.21 18.57 -24.91
CA GLU A 45 25.15 18.66 -26.38
C GLU A 45 23.93 17.93 -26.96
N LYS A 46 23.62 16.72 -26.45
CA LYS A 46 22.47 15.93 -26.89
C LYS A 46 21.14 16.62 -26.59
N ILE A 47 20.97 17.16 -25.38
CA ILE A 47 19.77 17.93 -25.01
C ILE A 47 19.64 19.17 -25.92
N ASN A 48 20.72 19.95 -26.06
CA ASN A 48 20.72 21.14 -26.93
C ASN A 48 20.48 20.82 -28.42
N TYR A 49 20.83 19.62 -28.90
CA TYR A 49 20.46 19.16 -30.24
C TYR A 49 18.94 18.95 -30.37
N CYS A 50 18.33 18.20 -29.45
CA CYS A 50 16.89 17.90 -29.51
C CYS A 50 16.03 19.17 -29.32
N VAL A 51 16.41 20.06 -28.40
CA VAL A 51 15.74 21.34 -28.13
C VAL A 51 15.69 22.27 -29.35
N ARG A 52 16.68 22.18 -30.25
CA ARG A 52 16.72 22.97 -31.50
C ARG A 52 15.70 22.53 -32.54
N ILE A 53 15.08 21.36 -32.39
CA ILE A 53 14.01 20.87 -33.28
C ILE A 53 12.65 21.35 -32.78
N ASN A 54 12.37 21.12 -31.49
CA ASN A 54 11.20 21.59 -30.76
C ASN A 54 11.57 21.69 -29.27
N PRO A 55 10.85 22.47 -28.45
CA PRO A 55 10.91 22.37 -27.00
C PRO A 55 10.60 20.94 -26.54
N ILE A 56 11.20 20.52 -25.42
CA ILE A 56 11.08 19.16 -24.89
C ILE A 56 10.81 19.17 -23.39
N LYS A 57 10.32 18.04 -22.89
CA LYS A 57 10.64 17.64 -21.51
C LYS A 57 11.72 16.57 -21.56
N TYR A 58 12.63 16.57 -20.59
CA TYR A 58 13.56 15.45 -20.39
C TYR A 58 13.60 15.02 -18.94
N ASN A 59 13.95 13.76 -18.69
CA ASN A 59 14.43 13.31 -17.38
C ASN A 59 15.62 12.36 -17.54
N LEU A 60 16.37 12.18 -16.46
CA LEU A 60 17.48 11.24 -16.38
C LEU A 60 17.07 10.00 -15.58
N LYS A 61 17.62 8.83 -15.94
CA LYS A 61 17.55 7.58 -15.19
C LYS A 61 18.95 6.97 -15.15
N LEU A 62 19.57 6.97 -13.97
CA LEU A 62 20.91 6.41 -13.73
C LEU A 62 20.76 4.93 -13.33
N GLU A 63 21.47 4.03 -14.01
CA GLU A 63 21.40 2.59 -13.81
C GLU A 63 22.73 2.02 -13.29
N SER A 64 22.61 1.06 -12.39
CA SER A 64 23.69 0.58 -11.53
C SER A 64 23.37 -0.78 -10.92
N VAL A 65 24.38 -1.48 -10.43
CA VAL A 65 24.22 -2.69 -9.61
C VAL A 65 24.86 -2.47 -8.24
N TYR A 66 24.11 -2.76 -7.18
CA TYR A 66 24.60 -2.75 -5.79
C TYR A 66 24.82 -4.16 -5.26
N ALA A 67 25.95 -4.43 -4.62
CA ALA A 67 26.23 -5.70 -3.95
C ALA A 67 25.96 -5.63 -2.44
N HIS A 68 25.53 -6.74 -1.84
CA HIS A 68 25.47 -6.96 -0.39
C HIS A 68 26.40 -8.12 -0.02
N ARG A 69 26.81 -8.24 1.25
CA ARG A 69 27.69 -9.35 1.70
C ARG A 69 26.98 -10.70 1.79
N GLU A 70 25.69 -10.67 2.10
CA GLU A 70 24.86 -11.84 2.46
C GLU A 70 23.62 -12.00 1.54
N LEU A 71 23.42 -11.09 0.58
CA LEU A 71 22.25 -11.05 -0.31
C LEU A 71 22.75 -10.90 -1.76
N PRO A 72 21.99 -11.41 -2.76
CA PRO A 72 22.34 -11.23 -4.16
C PRO A 72 22.44 -9.75 -4.53
N ALA A 73 23.20 -9.47 -5.59
CA ALA A 73 23.32 -8.13 -6.14
C ALA A 73 21.94 -7.60 -6.60
N GLU A 74 21.70 -6.31 -6.39
CA GLU A 74 20.45 -5.63 -6.72
C GLU A 74 20.69 -4.56 -7.78
N ASP A 75 20.16 -4.78 -8.98
CA ASP A 75 20.10 -3.76 -10.03
C ASP A 75 19.17 -2.62 -9.57
N ARG A 76 19.66 -1.39 -9.68
CA ARG A 76 19.07 -0.20 -9.05
C ARG A 76 19.08 0.97 -10.03
N ALA A 77 17.90 1.57 -10.22
CA ALA A 77 17.72 2.78 -11.00
C ALA A 77 17.30 3.97 -10.12
N PHE A 78 17.97 5.11 -10.30
CA PHE A 78 17.57 6.40 -9.73
C PHE A 78 17.05 7.31 -10.84
N LYS A 79 15.94 8.03 -10.62
CA LYS A 79 15.23 8.80 -11.66
C LYS A 79 15.06 10.26 -11.24
N THR A 80 15.32 11.21 -12.14
CA THR A 80 14.92 12.61 -11.94
C THR A 80 13.48 12.85 -12.38
N VAL A 81 12.89 13.96 -11.94
CA VAL A 81 11.55 14.40 -12.38
C VAL A 81 11.72 15.26 -13.62
N SER A 82 10.85 15.10 -14.62
CA SER A 82 10.97 15.77 -15.91
C SER A 82 11.07 17.28 -15.79
N ARG A 83 12.06 17.87 -16.46
CA ARG A 83 12.22 19.31 -16.65
C ARG A 83 11.80 19.74 -18.04
N GLU A 84 11.18 20.90 -18.13
CA GLU A 84 10.85 21.59 -19.38
C GLU A 84 12.09 22.38 -19.87
N VAL A 85 12.50 22.19 -21.13
CA VAL A 85 13.70 22.82 -21.72
C VAL A 85 13.34 23.51 -23.04
N TYR A 86 13.85 24.73 -23.19
CA TYR A 86 13.62 25.64 -24.31
C TYR A 86 14.96 26.07 -24.89
N ILE A 87 14.95 26.66 -26.08
CA ILE A 87 16.16 27.02 -26.85
C ILE A 87 17.05 28.09 -26.19
N HIS A 88 16.60 28.67 -25.06
CA HIS A 88 17.34 29.65 -24.26
C HIS A 88 17.61 29.19 -22.81
N SER A 89 17.14 28.01 -22.40
CA SER A 89 17.31 27.51 -21.04
C SER A 89 18.78 27.09 -20.77
N ASP A 90 19.31 27.38 -19.58
CA ASP A 90 20.63 26.92 -19.14
C ASP A 90 20.63 25.41 -18.86
N VAL A 91 20.87 24.63 -19.91
CA VAL A 91 20.97 23.16 -19.84
C VAL A 91 22.07 22.69 -18.89
N SER A 92 23.17 23.45 -18.71
CA SER A 92 24.26 23.04 -17.82
C SER A 92 23.80 23.09 -16.36
N ALA A 93 23.25 24.23 -15.90
CA ALA A 93 22.74 24.34 -14.54
C ALA A 93 21.58 23.38 -14.25
N MET A 94 20.76 23.06 -15.27
CA MET A 94 19.69 22.07 -15.13
C MET A 94 20.23 20.64 -14.95
N VAL A 95 21.27 20.26 -15.69
CA VAL A 95 21.97 18.97 -15.56
C VAL A 95 22.68 18.87 -14.21
N ASP A 96 23.35 19.94 -13.75
CA ASP A 96 24.00 19.99 -12.43
C ASP A 96 23.02 19.78 -11.26
N GLU A 97 21.86 20.44 -11.30
CA GLU A 97 20.81 20.24 -10.30
C GLU A 97 20.21 18.80 -10.34
N ASP A 98 20.14 18.18 -11.52
CA ASP A 98 19.63 16.80 -11.69
C ASP A 98 20.66 15.74 -11.29
N PHE A 99 21.95 15.96 -11.53
CA PHE A 99 23.03 15.14 -10.98
C PHE A 99 23.02 15.18 -9.44
N ALA A 100 22.88 16.38 -8.85
CA ALA A 100 22.72 16.53 -7.40
C ALA A 100 21.46 15.81 -6.86
N ALA A 101 20.38 15.77 -7.63
CA ALA A 101 19.17 15.00 -7.28
C ALA A 101 19.43 13.47 -7.31
N LEU A 102 20.12 12.95 -8.32
CA LEU A 102 20.50 11.53 -8.42
C LEU A 102 21.43 11.11 -7.28
N MET A 103 22.48 11.89 -6.98
CA MET A 103 23.35 11.65 -5.82
C MET A 103 22.57 11.66 -4.50
N SER A 104 21.57 12.54 -4.37
CA SER A 104 20.69 12.57 -3.21
C SER A 104 19.77 11.35 -3.10
N GLU A 105 19.36 10.73 -4.22
CA GLU A 105 18.62 9.47 -4.24
C GLU A 105 19.50 8.30 -3.76
N GLU A 106 20.73 8.18 -4.26
CA GLU A 106 21.72 7.22 -3.76
C GLU A 106 21.96 7.39 -2.27
N ASP A 107 22.31 8.61 -1.84
CA ASP A 107 22.70 8.88 -0.46
C ASP A 107 21.49 8.60 0.47
N ARG A 108 20.24 8.73 0.00
CA ARG A 108 19.03 8.26 0.70
C ARG A 108 18.79 6.75 0.63
N TYR A 109 19.27 6.04 -0.39
CA TYR A 109 19.23 4.58 -0.49
C TYR A 109 20.21 3.94 0.50
N ILE A 110 21.49 4.32 0.43
CA ILE A 110 22.56 3.82 1.32
C ILE A 110 22.22 4.14 2.79
N LYS A 111 21.72 5.35 3.08
CA LYS A 111 21.29 5.74 4.44
C LYS A 111 20.27 4.80 5.07
N LYS A 112 19.41 4.12 4.31
CA LYS A 112 18.40 3.22 4.89
C LYS A 112 18.98 1.99 5.62
N GLY A 113 20.30 1.78 5.57
CA GLY A 113 20.97 0.72 6.35
C GLY A 113 20.72 -0.67 5.77
N SER A 114 20.43 -0.73 4.47
CA SER A 114 20.23 -1.95 3.69
C SER A 114 21.48 -2.84 3.64
N GLY A 115 22.67 -2.26 3.88
CA GLY A 115 23.96 -2.96 3.80
C GLY A 115 24.55 -3.05 2.39
N PHE A 116 23.82 -2.56 1.39
CA PHE A 116 24.20 -2.59 -0.02
C PHE A 116 25.21 -1.48 -0.34
N THR A 117 26.25 -1.83 -1.09
CA THR A 117 27.31 -0.94 -1.59
C THR A 117 27.32 -0.95 -3.12
N LEU A 118 27.57 0.20 -3.76
CA LEU A 118 27.68 0.30 -5.22
C LEU A 118 28.76 -0.67 -5.73
N SER A 119 28.39 -1.52 -6.69
CA SER A 119 29.29 -2.51 -7.30
C SER A 119 29.73 -2.05 -8.69
N THR A 120 28.77 -1.68 -9.54
CA THR A 120 29.03 -1.12 -10.88
C THR A 120 27.99 -0.07 -11.25
N ILE A 121 28.40 0.85 -12.13
CA ILE A 121 27.50 1.79 -12.82
C ILE A 121 27.35 1.25 -14.23
N ASP A 122 26.13 1.05 -14.71
CA ASP A 122 25.90 0.45 -16.02
C ASP A 122 25.80 1.55 -17.09
N GLY A 123 25.03 2.61 -16.80
CA GLY A 123 24.93 3.78 -17.68
C GLY A 123 23.91 4.83 -17.24
N LEU A 124 23.75 5.86 -18.08
CA LEU A 124 22.71 6.89 -17.95
C LEU A 124 21.73 6.79 -19.12
N LEU A 125 20.44 6.69 -18.80
CA LEU A 125 19.32 6.86 -19.72
C LEU A 125 18.83 8.32 -19.69
N LEU A 126 18.69 8.90 -20.87
CA LEU A 126 18.08 10.20 -21.14
C LEU A 126 16.74 9.97 -21.83
N GLY A 127 15.64 10.20 -21.11
CA GLY A 127 14.29 10.17 -21.69
C GLY A 127 13.92 11.54 -22.21
N ILE A 128 13.55 11.64 -23.49
CA ILE A 128 13.08 12.86 -24.15
C ILE A 128 11.62 12.69 -24.54
N TYR A 129 10.82 13.73 -24.28
CA TYR A 129 9.39 13.77 -24.48
C TYR A 129 9.02 14.92 -25.43
N GLU A 130 8.20 14.63 -26.44
CA GLU A 130 7.60 15.66 -27.31
C GLU A 130 6.73 16.57 -26.45
N HIS A 131 7.25 17.77 -26.17
CA HIS A 131 6.55 18.79 -25.41
C HIS A 131 6.26 19.97 -26.32
N THR A 132 5.08 19.96 -26.95
CA THR A 132 4.47 21.23 -27.33
C THR A 132 4.30 22.03 -26.04
N PRO A 133 4.96 23.18 -25.86
CA PRO A 133 4.71 23.99 -24.67
C PRO A 133 3.23 24.30 -24.59
N LEU A 134 2.70 24.39 -23.38
CA LEU A 134 1.54 25.26 -23.19
C LEU A 134 2.09 26.66 -23.44
N GLY A 135 2.00 27.15 -24.67
CA GLY A 135 2.59 28.43 -25.05
C GLY A 135 2.02 29.55 -24.18
N GLY A 136 2.81 30.60 -23.96
CA GLY A 136 2.24 31.87 -23.57
C GLY A 136 1.20 32.31 -24.59
N SER A 137 0.38 33.27 -24.21
CA SER A 137 -0.25 34.10 -25.22
C SER A 137 -0.52 35.50 -24.72
N SER A 138 -0.80 36.35 -25.70
CA SER A 138 -1.84 37.35 -25.59
C SER A 138 -3.02 36.87 -24.74
N TYR A 139 -3.13 37.43 -23.53
CA TYR A 139 -4.28 37.42 -22.62
C TYR A 139 -5.22 36.19 -22.68
N ILE A 140 -5.01 35.18 -21.81
CA ILE A 140 -6.08 34.22 -21.50
C ILE A 140 -7.05 34.86 -20.50
N PRO A 141 -8.38 34.94 -20.78
CA PRO A 141 -9.36 35.52 -19.87
C PRO A 141 -9.53 34.67 -18.59
N LEU A 142 -9.68 35.33 -17.45
CA LEU A 142 -9.98 34.65 -16.18
C LEU A 142 -11.36 33.96 -16.23
N PRO A 143 -11.50 32.71 -15.75
CA PRO A 143 -12.80 32.09 -15.52
C PRO A 143 -13.69 32.97 -14.65
N GLU A 144 -14.98 33.04 -14.97
CA GLU A 144 -15.89 34.04 -14.41
C GLU A 144 -16.00 33.96 -12.88
N ASN A 145 -15.95 32.75 -12.30
CA ASN A 145 -15.94 32.55 -10.86
C ASN A 145 -14.66 33.05 -10.17
N ILE A 146 -13.55 33.21 -10.89
CA ILE A 146 -12.31 33.83 -10.42
C ILE A 146 -12.33 35.34 -10.67
N ARG A 147 -12.76 35.78 -11.87
CA ARG A 147 -12.87 37.19 -12.26
C ARG A 147 -13.74 37.99 -11.27
N ARG A 148 -14.89 37.44 -10.87
CA ARG A 148 -15.80 38.02 -9.87
C ARG A 148 -15.15 38.27 -8.50
N LYS A 149 -14.12 37.49 -8.11
CA LYS A 149 -13.45 37.62 -6.80
C LYS A 149 -12.62 38.91 -6.67
N LYS A 150 -12.27 39.60 -7.77
CA LYS A 150 -11.40 40.79 -7.75
C LYS A 150 -10.14 40.60 -6.88
N ALA A 151 -9.51 39.43 -7.01
CA ALA A 151 -8.39 38.95 -6.20
C ALA A 151 -7.13 38.65 -7.02
N VAL A 152 -7.28 38.69 -8.34
CA VAL A 152 -6.25 38.42 -9.35
C VAL A 152 -6.26 39.59 -10.32
N ILE A 153 -5.08 40.06 -10.69
CA ILE A 153 -4.84 41.02 -11.76
C ILE A 153 -4.36 40.23 -12.97
N ASN A 154 -5.01 40.41 -14.10
CA ASN A 154 -4.67 39.76 -15.36
C ASN A 154 -4.30 40.87 -16.36
N PRO A 155 -3.01 41.18 -16.55
CA PRO A 155 -2.57 42.17 -17.52
C PRO A 155 -2.88 41.68 -18.93
N MET A 156 -3.63 42.48 -19.69
CA MET A 156 -3.86 42.22 -21.11
C MET A 156 -2.62 42.64 -21.91
N ASN A 157 -1.81 41.64 -22.23
CA ASN A 157 -0.64 41.69 -23.11
C ASN A 157 -0.98 41.16 -24.52
N ILE A 158 -0.08 41.39 -25.48
CA ILE A 158 -0.16 40.84 -26.85
C ILE A 158 1.03 39.93 -27.22
N ASP A 159 2.03 39.92 -26.35
CA ASP A 159 3.27 39.13 -26.40
C ASP A 159 3.14 37.83 -25.57
N ASP A 160 4.25 37.12 -25.39
CA ASP A 160 4.33 35.92 -24.53
C ASP A 160 4.96 36.22 -23.14
N ASP A 161 5.29 37.47 -22.86
CA ASP A 161 5.96 37.98 -21.63
C ASP A 161 5.04 37.99 -20.38
N CYS A 162 3.97 37.18 -20.37
CA CYS A 162 2.94 37.18 -19.34
C CYS A 162 3.47 37.01 -17.90
N PHE A 163 4.57 36.30 -17.69
CA PHE A 163 5.26 36.21 -16.39
C PHE A 163 5.83 37.57 -15.94
N LYS A 164 6.59 38.24 -16.81
CA LYS A 164 7.15 39.58 -16.57
C LYS A 164 6.05 40.58 -16.22
N TRP A 165 4.96 40.59 -16.99
CA TRP A 165 3.81 41.45 -16.74
C TRP A 165 3.08 41.11 -15.43
N ALA A 166 2.97 39.84 -15.05
CA ALA A 166 2.40 39.44 -13.77
C ALA A 166 3.28 39.87 -12.58
N ILE A 167 4.61 39.79 -12.67
CA ILE A 167 5.52 40.34 -11.64
C ILE A 167 5.34 41.86 -11.51
N LEU A 168 5.38 42.60 -12.62
CA LEU A 168 5.30 44.07 -12.60
C LEU A 168 3.92 44.60 -12.16
N ALA A 169 2.85 43.81 -12.31
CA ALA A 169 1.49 44.16 -11.89
C ALA A 169 1.32 44.48 -10.39
N LYS A 170 2.31 44.11 -9.55
CA LYS A 170 2.42 44.53 -8.15
C LYS A 170 2.53 46.06 -8.01
N HIS A 171 3.33 46.69 -8.88
CA HIS A 171 3.82 48.07 -8.75
C HIS A 171 3.00 49.12 -9.51
N VAL A 172 2.45 48.76 -10.68
CA VAL A 172 1.64 49.64 -11.55
C VAL A 172 0.48 50.32 -10.80
N SER A 173 0.08 51.54 -11.19
CA SER A 173 -1.03 52.26 -10.53
C SER A 173 -2.40 51.58 -10.72
N VAL A 174 -3.27 51.64 -9.70
CA VAL A 174 -4.49 50.82 -9.58
C VAL A 174 -5.45 50.95 -10.76
N GLY A 175 -5.53 52.12 -11.40
CA GLY A 175 -6.42 52.37 -12.55
C GLY A 175 -6.05 51.65 -13.85
N HIS A 176 -4.78 51.28 -14.04
CA HIS A 176 -4.25 50.83 -15.35
C HIS A 176 -3.72 49.38 -15.35
N ARG A 177 -3.86 48.63 -14.25
CA ARG A 177 -3.24 47.31 -14.07
C ARG A 177 -3.73 46.18 -15.02
N ASN A 178 -4.79 46.41 -15.79
CA ASN A 178 -5.39 45.38 -16.65
C ASN A 178 -4.95 45.46 -18.12
N HIS A 179 -4.08 46.40 -18.50
CA HIS A 179 -3.56 46.52 -19.87
C HIS A 179 -2.07 46.88 -19.83
N VAL A 180 -1.28 46.19 -20.66
CA VAL A 180 0.16 46.45 -20.81
C VAL A 180 0.36 47.66 -21.72
N GLY A 181 1.29 48.53 -21.34
CA GLY A 181 1.56 49.83 -21.97
C GLY A 181 2.66 50.57 -21.22
N GLY A 182 2.83 51.87 -21.46
CA GLY A 182 3.90 52.67 -20.81
C GLY A 182 3.90 52.60 -19.28
N ASN A 183 2.74 52.39 -18.67
CA ASN A 183 2.55 52.12 -17.24
C ASN A 183 3.22 50.84 -16.73
N TYR A 184 3.52 49.88 -17.61
CA TYR A 184 4.27 48.65 -17.31
C TYR A 184 5.74 48.77 -17.71
N TYR A 185 6.05 49.28 -18.92
CA TYR A 185 7.44 49.48 -19.37
C TYR A 185 8.25 50.37 -18.40
N ASN A 186 7.63 51.41 -17.84
CA ASN A 186 8.28 52.26 -16.83
C ASN A 186 8.75 51.50 -15.57
N GLU A 187 8.17 50.34 -15.26
CA GLU A 187 8.49 49.55 -14.06
C GLU A 187 9.47 48.40 -14.33
N GLU A 188 9.84 48.13 -15.59
CA GLU A 188 10.73 47.01 -15.97
C GLU A 188 12.10 47.08 -15.27
N HIS A 189 12.61 48.29 -15.03
CA HIS A 189 13.90 48.56 -14.38
C HIS A 189 14.05 47.99 -12.95
N ARG A 190 12.97 47.50 -12.34
CA ARG A 190 12.98 46.99 -10.95
C ARG A 190 13.59 45.60 -10.79
N TYR A 191 13.59 44.77 -11.84
CA TYR A 191 14.02 43.38 -11.77
C TYR A 191 14.77 42.94 -13.01
N ASP A 192 15.76 42.07 -12.84
CA ASP A 192 16.46 41.42 -13.95
C ASP A 192 15.62 40.25 -14.48
N PHE A 193 15.24 40.32 -15.75
CA PHE A 193 14.53 39.27 -16.51
C PHE A 193 15.40 38.70 -17.65
N SER A 194 16.67 39.10 -17.78
CA SER A 194 17.50 38.90 -18.98
C SER A 194 17.92 37.45 -19.30
N GLU A 195 17.67 36.50 -18.38
CA GLU A 195 17.94 35.06 -18.53
C GLU A 195 16.66 34.20 -18.50
N LEU A 196 15.50 34.79 -18.76
CA LEU A 196 14.23 34.07 -18.80
C LEU A 196 13.78 33.84 -20.25
N SER A 197 13.32 32.63 -20.55
CA SER A 197 12.57 32.37 -21.77
C SER A 197 11.24 33.14 -21.74
N SER A 198 10.78 33.54 -22.92
CA SER A 198 9.42 34.03 -23.16
C SER A 198 8.73 33.08 -24.14
N PRO A 199 7.68 32.34 -23.73
CA PRO A 199 7.03 32.34 -22.41
C PRO A 199 7.88 31.72 -21.29
N THR A 200 7.79 32.25 -20.07
CA THR A 200 8.61 31.81 -18.94
C THR A 200 8.09 30.52 -18.28
N PRO A 201 8.86 29.42 -18.26
CA PRO A 201 8.46 28.15 -17.64
C PRO A 201 8.45 28.22 -16.11
N ILE A 202 7.72 27.31 -15.45
CA ILE A 202 7.67 27.26 -13.97
C ILE A 202 9.03 26.85 -13.38
N SER A 203 9.86 26.13 -14.14
CA SER A 203 11.25 25.80 -13.79
C SER A 203 12.15 27.04 -13.69
N GLU A 204 12.13 27.92 -14.69
CA GLU A 204 13.03 29.08 -14.80
C GLU A 204 12.75 30.18 -13.74
N ILE A 205 11.65 30.07 -12.99
CA ILE A 205 11.36 30.94 -11.83
C ILE A 205 12.50 30.88 -10.78
N CYS A 206 13.26 29.78 -10.69
CA CYS A 206 14.45 29.74 -9.85
C CYS A 206 15.57 30.68 -10.34
N ILE A 207 15.71 30.88 -11.66
CA ILE A 207 16.68 31.81 -12.26
C ILE A 207 16.33 33.24 -11.86
N PHE A 208 15.06 33.62 -12.01
CA PHE A 208 14.53 34.91 -11.55
C PHE A 208 14.80 35.16 -10.06
N GLU A 209 14.61 34.17 -9.19
CA GLU A 209 14.88 34.26 -7.74
C GLU A 209 16.36 34.23 -7.34
N ARG A 210 17.25 33.71 -8.21
CA ARG A 210 18.72 33.76 -8.05
C ARG A 210 19.26 35.12 -8.45
N ARG A 211 18.82 35.64 -9.60
CA ARG A 211 19.14 36.96 -10.15
C ARG A 211 18.67 38.08 -9.22
N ASN A 212 17.39 38.07 -8.85
CA ASN A 212 16.78 39.08 -8.01
C ASN A 212 16.90 38.70 -6.52
N ARG A 213 18.08 38.92 -5.94
CA ARG A 213 18.35 38.63 -4.52
C ARG A 213 17.32 39.37 -3.63
N GLY A 214 16.63 38.61 -2.77
CA GLY A 214 15.53 39.11 -1.94
C GLY A 214 14.12 38.85 -2.49
N VAL A 215 13.99 38.31 -3.72
CA VAL A 215 12.70 37.97 -4.35
C VAL A 215 12.31 36.50 -4.16
N SER A 216 11.01 36.21 -3.99
CA SER A 216 10.46 34.84 -3.96
C SER A 216 9.08 34.75 -4.60
N VAL A 217 8.75 33.63 -5.23
CA VAL A 217 7.57 33.45 -6.08
C VAL A 217 6.84 32.12 -5.81
N ASN A 218 5.59 32.20 -5.37
CA ASN A 218 4.68 31.06 -5.35
C ASN A 218 3.86 30.99 -6.65
N VAL A 219 3.50 29.77 -7.08
CA VAL A 219 2.69 29.49 -8.27
C VAL A 219 1.58 28.51 -7.94
N TYR A 220 0.36 28.86 -8.34
CA TYR A 220 -0.86 28.07 -8.14
C TYR A 220 -1.55 27.83 -9.49
N GLY A 221 -2.21 26.68 -9.67
CA GLY A 221 -2.99 26.35 -10.86
C GLY A 221 -4.50 26.37 -10.61
N LEU A 222 -5.27 26.31 -11.69
CA LEU A 222 -6.73 26.16 -11.67
C LEU A 222 -7.14 24.77 -12.19
N LYS A 223 -8.06 24.09 -11.49
CA LYS A 223 -8.73 22.88 -11.99
C LYS A 223 -10.25 22.99 -11.89
N PRO A 224 -11.03 22.36 -12.78
CA PRO A 224 -12.49 22.33 -12.64
C PRO A 224 -12.88 21.60 -11.35
N GLY A 225 -13.67 22.26 -10.50
CA GLY A 225 -14.21 21.70 -9.28
C GLY A 225 -15.32 20.69 -9.52
N LYS A 226 -15.70 19.97 -8.46
CA LYS A 226 -16.91 19.14 -8.43
C LYS A 226 -18.12 20.07 -8.24
N VAL A 227 -19.22 19.76 -8.94
CA VAL A 227 -20.50 20.43 -8.70
C VAL A 227 -21.00 20.02 -7.31
N GLY A 228 -21.06 20.96 -6.38
CA GLY A 228 -21.62 20.73 -5.05
C GLY A 228 -23.12 20.45 -5.11
N LYS A 229 -23.60 19.51 -4.30
CA LYS A 229 -25.04 19.19 -4.16
C LYS A 229 -25.77 20.36 -3.46
N GLY A 230 -26.14 21.38 -4.23
CA GLY A 230 -26.82 22.57 -3.71
C GLY A 230 -27.05 23.68 -4.75
N VAL A 231 -26.28 23.69 -5.84
CA VAL A 231 -26.57 24.58 -6.98
C VAL A 231 -27.82 24.06 -7.70
N LYS A 232 -28.95 24.74 -7.52
CA LYS A 232 -30.17 24.51 -8.32
C LYS A 232 -29.91 24.93 -9.77
N ASP A 233 -30.44 24.18 -10.72
CA ASP A 233 -30.35 24.52 -12.14
C ASP A 233 -30.95 25.91 -12.43
N SER A 234 -30.11 26.84 -12.88
CA SER A 234 -30.57 28.02 -13.58
C SER A 234 -31.14 27.58 -14.94
N LYS A 235 -32.28 28.15 -15.36
CA LYS A 235 -33.01 27.74 -16.57
C LYS A 235 -32.29 28.04 -17.91
N GLU A 236 -31.01 28.42 -17.87
CA GLU A 236 -30.24 28.93 -19.01
C GLU A 236 -28.92 28.16 -19.24
N GLY A 237 -28.99 26.83 -19.28
CA GLY A 237 -28.10 25.97 -20.10
C GLY A 237 -26.58 25.91 -19.80
N LYS A 238 -26.04 26.74 -18.91
CA LYS A 238 -24.61 26.75 -18.54
C LYS A 238 -24.41 26.76 -17.02
N VAL A 239 -24.12 25.58 -16.46
CA VAL A 239 -23.57 25.46 -15.11
C VAL A 239 -22.08 25.81 -15.17
N ASP A 240 -21.72 27.03 -14.78
CA ASP A 240 -20.32 27.42 -14.56
C ASP A 240 -19.72 26.53 -13.45
N LYS A 241 -18.84 25.60 -13.85
CA LYS A 241 -18.13 24.72 -12.91
C LYS A 241 -17.13 25.55 -12.11
N GLU A 242 -17.31 25.62 -10.79
CA GLU A 242 -16.42 26.42 -9.94
C GLU A 242 -14.97 25.97 -10.08
N SER A 243 -14.10 26.87 -10.57
CA SER A 243 -12.66 26.61 -10.68
C SER A 243 -12.01 26.65 -9.30
N VAL A 244 -11.28 25.58 -8.98
CA VAL A 244 -10.58 25.33 -7.71
C VAL A 244 -9.09 25.62 -7.91
N VAL A 245 -8.56 26.57 -7.15
CA VAL A 245 -7.12 26.85 -7.05
C VAL A 245 -6.41 25.72 -6.29
N TYR A 246 -5.19 25.34 -6.70
CA TYR A 246 -4.31 24.42 -5.97
C TYR A 246 -2.83 24.83 -6.10
N PRO A 247 -1.93 24.50 -5.14
CA PRO A 247 -0.51 24.83 -5.23
C PRO A 247 0.23 24.00 -6.28
N ILE A 248 1.11 24.63 -7.06
CA ILE A 248 2.08 23.98 -7.96
C ILE A 248 3.49 24.13 -7.36
N ARG A 249 3.91 25.37 -7.10
CA ARG A 249 5.20 25.75 -6.51
C ARG A 249 4.94 26.64 -5.30
N VAL A 250 5.44 26.27 -4.12
CA VAL A 250 5.37 27.12 -2.93
C VAL A 250 6.73 27.08 -2.24
N VAL A 251 7.32 28.24 -1.99
CA VAL A 251 8.64 28.34 -1.34
C VAL A 251 8.58 27.89 0.12
N GLU A 252 9.72 27.55 0.71
CA GLU A 252 9.78 27.21 2.14
C GLU A 252 9.72 28.44 3.04
N ASN A 253 10.42 29.51 2.64
CA ASN A 253 10.45 30.79 3.33
C ASN A 253 10.21 31.91 2.32
N GLU A 254 9.25 32.79 2.59
CA GLU A 254 8.98 33.97 1.76
C GLU A 254 10.04 35.04 2.05
N LYS A 255 10.76 35.47 1.02
CA LYS A 255 11.70 36.60 1.10
C LYS A 255 10.92 37.92 1.06
N ALA A 256 11.55 39.02 1.47
CA ALA A 256 10.92 40.34 1.61
C ALA A 256 10.10 40.77 0.38
N GLU A 257 10.64 40.60 -0.83
CA GLU A 257 9.89 40.84 -2.07
C GLU A 257 9.21 39.55 -2.56
N HIS A 258 8.07 39.25 -1.95
CA HIS A 258 7.26 38.09 -2.32
C HIS A 258 6.23 38.38 -3.42
N PHE A 259 5.91 37.34 -4.22
CA PHE A 259 4.89 37.31 -5.26
C PHE A 259 4.09 35.99 -5.23
N ASP A 260 2.76 36.08 -5.29
CA ASP A 260 1.87 34.94 -5.52
C ASP A 260 1.30 35.02 -6.95
N LEU A 261 1.50 33.99 -7.77
CA LEU A 261 1.07 33.93 -9.18
C LEU A 261 0.04 32.81 -9.45
N LEU A 262 -0.99 33.10 -10.24
CA LEU A 262 -1.98 32.14 -10.70
C LEU A 262 -1.78 31.82 -12.18
N VAL A 263 -1.58 30.55 -12.51
CA VAL A 263 -1.52 30.02 -13.87
C VAL A 263 -2.92 29.59 -14.31
N ILE A 264 -3.31 30.05 -15.50
CA ILE A 264 -4.55 29.65 -16.19
C ILE A 264 -4.17 28.72 -17.35
N GLU A 265 -4.81 27.55 -17.44
CA GLU A 265 -4.68 26.63 -18.58
C GLU A 265 -5.77 26.92 -19.63
N GLY A 266 -5.36 27.14 -20.89
CA GLY A 266 -6.22 27.18 -22.07
C GLY A 266 -6.36 25.81 -22.75
N SER A 267 -6.68 25.77 -24.04
CA SER A 267 -6.71 24.53 -24.81
C SER A 267 -5.31 23.94 -25.04
N GLU A 268 -4.34 24.82 -25.36
CA GLU A 268 -2.97 24.48 -25.79
C GLU A 268 -1.95 25.51 -25.26
N ARG A 269 -2.34 26.34 -24.28
CA ARG A 269 -1.60 27.54 -23.84
C ARG A 269 -1.74 27.77 -22.33
N MET A 270 -0.82 28.51 -21.72
CA MET A 270 -0.88 28.92 -20.31
C MET A 270 -0.61 30.41 -20.13
N HIS A 271 -1.15 31.00 -19.05
CA HIS A 271 -1.03 32.44 -18.79
C HIS A 271 -0.80 32.71 -17.31
N TYR A 272 0.21 33.52 -16.98
CA TYR A 272 0.46 33.99 -15.61
C TYR A 272 -0.37 35.21 -15.29
N THR A 273 -0.92 35.24 -14.08
CA THR A 273 -1.68 36.37 -13.54
C THR A 273 -1.30 36.61 -12.08
N TYR A 274 -1.33 37.87 -11.64
CA TYR A 274 -0.83 38.26 -10.32
C TYR A 274 -1.92 38.15 -9.24
N ILE A 275 -1.67 37.42 -8.17
CA ILE A 275 -2.62 37.25 -7.06
C ILE A 275 -2.47 38.44 -6.11
N SER A 276 -3.18 39.53 -6.42
CA SER A 276 -3.21 40.74 -5.60
C SER A 276 -3.83 40.56 -4.21
N ASN A 277 -4.60 39.50 -3.98
CA ASN A 277 -5.06 39.13 -2.65
C ASN A 277 -5.33 37.63 -2.52
N PHE A 278 -4.35 36.87 -2.02
CA PHE A 278 -4.43 35.42 -1.91
C PHE A 278 -5.64 34.93 -1.09
N SER A 279 -5.87 35.50 0.10
CA SER A 279 -7.02 35.11 0.93
C SER A 279 -8.36 35.32 0.24
N ARG A 280 -8.55 36.42 -0.50
CA ARG A 280 -9.78 36.70 -1.27
C ARG A 280 -9.95 35.73 -2.45
N LEU A 281 -8.87 35.27 -3.07
CA LEU A 281 -8.91 34.29 -4.16
C LEU A 281 -9.40 32.93 -3.67
N VAL A 282 -8.81 32.40 -2.60
CA VAL A 282 -9.08 31.02 -2.15
C VAL A 282 -10.25 30.90 -1.17
N ARG A 283 -10.78 32.01 -0.63
CA ARG A 283 -11.85 32.02 0.41
C ARG A 283 -13.03 31.10 0.08
N SER A 284 -13.60 31.20 -1.12
CA SER A 284 -14.82 30.44 -1.48
C SER A 284 -14.61 28.92 -1.44
N GLN A 285 -13.37 28.45 -1.59
CA GLN A 285 -12.98 27.05 -1.49
C GLN A 285 -12.85 26.55 -0.04
N LYS A 286 -13.17 27.40 0.96
CA LYS A 286 -12.97 27.13 2.39
C LYS A 286 -14.14 27.61 3.26
N THR A 287 -14.71 28.79 3.02
CA THR A 287 -15.88 29.27 3.77
C THR A 287 -16.63 30.40 3.06
N LEU A 288 -17.92 30.53 3.35
CA LEU A 288 -18.79 31.62 2.92
C LEU A 288 -18.78 32.82 3.89
N HIS A 289 -18.18 32.69 5.07
CA HIS A 289 -18.22 33.71 6.13
C HIS A 289 -17.24 34.89 5.92
N THR A 290 -17.61 36.06 6.45
CA THR A 290 -16.96 37.35 6.17
C THR A 290 -15.78 37.71 7.08
N ASN A 291 -15.47 36.94 8.13
CA ASN A 291 -14.34 37.17 9.06
C ASN A 291 -12.96 37.15 8.36
N ARG A 292 -11.94 37.80 8.95
CA ARG A 292 -10.53 37.67 8.53
C ARG A 292 -10.05 36.23 8.70
N LEU A 293 -9.22 35.75 7.77
CA LEU A 293 -8.63 34.41 7.75
C LEU A 293 -7.14 34.49 7.44
N PHE A 294 -6.35 33.79 8.23
CA PHE A 294 -4.93 33.51 8.00
C PHE A 294 -4.84 32.15 7.31
N ILE A 295 -4.23 32.07 6.12
CA ILE A 295 -4.31 30.86 5.28
C ILE A 295 -2.91 30.35 4.97
N CYS A 296 -2.64 29.08 5.25
CA CYS A 296 -1.37 28.46 4.90
C CYS A 296 -1.28 28.25 3.39
N LYS A 297 -0.36 28.95 2.73
CA LYS A 297 -0.21 28.88 1.26
C LYS A 297 0.18 27.49 0.73
N ARG A 298 0.79 26.63 1.55
CA ARG A 298 1.18 25.24 1.17
C ARG A 298 0.01 24.25 1.05
N CYS A 299 -1.12 24.49 1.73
CA CYS A 299 -2.23 23.53 1.85
C CYS A 299 -3.65 24.15 1.91
N PHE A 300 -3.72 25.48 1.97
CA PHE A 300 -4.92 26.30 2.09
C PHE A 300 -5.75 26.00 3.36
N THR A 301 -5.13 25.50 4.44
CA THR A 301 -5.78 25.44 5.76
C THR A 301 -5.90 26.85 6.32
N SER A 302 -7.08 27.18 6.86
CA SER A 302 -7.46 28.55 7.21
C SER A 302 -7.81 28.69 8.70
N PHE A 303 -7.17 29.64 9.35
CA PHE A 303 -7.33 29.97 10.76
C PHE A 303 -8.09 31.29 10.89
N ASP A 304 -9.18 31.30 11.64
CA ASP A 304 -9.90 32.53 11.97
C ASP A 304 -9.20 33.30 13.11
N GLU A 305 -9.45 34.60 13.16
CA GLU A 305 -8.88 35.55 14.12
C GLU A 305 -9.59 35.53 15.49
N ARG A 306 -10.62 34.69 15.68
CA ARG A 306 -11.37 34.63 16.93
C ARG A 306 -10.56 33.83 17.95
N VAL A 307 -10.20 34.46 19.06
CA VAL A 307 -9.51 33.79 20.17
C VAL A 307 -10.42 32.71 20.73
N LYS A 308 -10.01 31.44 20.58
CA LYS A 308 -10.71 30.28 21.13
C LYS A 308 -9.94 29.84 22.37
N LYS A 309 -10.64 29.70 23.50
CA LYS A 309 -10.04 29.63 24.84
C LYS A 309 -8.84 28.66 24.94
N ASN A 310 -8.94 27.51 24.26
CA ASN A 310 -7.93 26.45 24.29
C ASN A 310 -7.53 25.93 22.90
N LYS A 311 -7.68 26.77 21.86
CA LYS A 311 -7.20 26.47 20.49
C LYS A 311 -6.53 27.72 19.92
N LEU A 312 -5.25 27.61 19.54
CA LEU A 312 -4.51 28.71 18.90
C LEU A 312 -5.30 29.25 17.70
N SER A 313 -5.31 30.58 17.57
CA SER A 313 -6.05 31.32 16.55
C SER A 313 -5.13 32.21 15.71
N GLY A 314 -5.64 32.71 14.59
CA GLY A 314 -4.95 33.69 13.75
C GLY A 314 -3.56 33.26 13.27
N ASN A 315 -2.57 34.15 13.43
CA ASN A 315 -1.21 33.92 12.97
C ASN A 315 -0.47 32.84 13.80
N GLU A 316 -0.72 32.73 15.11
CA GLU A 316 -0.02 31.74 15.96
C GLU A 316 -0.40 30.31 15.57
N ALA A 317 -1.68 30.10 15.26
CA ALA A 317 -2.17 28.84 14.70
C ALA A 317 -1.51 28.51 13.36
N LEU A 318 -1.38 29.51 12.47
CA LEU A 318 -0.69 29.37 11.20
C LEU A 318 0.80 29.00 11.39
N GLN A 319 1.51 29.61 12.35
CA GLN A 319 2.91 29.28 12.64
C GLN A 319 3.09 27.90 13.32
N GLN A 320 2.12 27.46 14.14
CA GLN A 320 2.07 26.08 14.62
C GLN A 320 1.85 25.11 13.46
N HIS A 321 0.86 25.38 12.61
CA HIS A 321 0.51 24.57 11.44
C HIS A 321 1.68 24.45 10.46
N MET A 322 2.38 25.55 10.17
CA MET A 322 3.53 25.56 9.24
C MET A 322 4.68 24.67 9.71
N ARG A 323 4.87 24.47 11.03
CA ARG A 323 5.87 23.51 11.55
C ARG A 323 5.52 22.05 11.20
N LEU A 324 4.24 21.69 11.11
CA LEU A 324 3.79 20.33 10.78
C LEU A 324 3.56 20.14 9.27
N CYS A 325 2.98 21.13 8.60
CA CYS A 325 2.77 21.14 7.16
C CYS A 325 4.06 21.40 6.36
N GLY A 326 5.09 21.99 6.98
CA GLY A 326 6.41 22.19 6.38
C GLY A 326 7.14 20.88 6.10
N LEU A 327 6.97 19.87 6.97
CA LEU A 327 7.48 18.50 6.81
C LEU A 327 6.89 17.76 5.59
N ASN A 328 5.83 18.32 5.00
CA ASN A 328 5.11 17.75 3.87
C ASN A 328 5.30 18.59 2.60
N LYS A 329 5.27 17.93 1.43
CA LYS A 329 5.24 18.63 0.13
C LYS A 329 3.96 19.49 0.03
N PRO A 330 4.02 20.70 -0.56
CA PRO A 330 2.83 21.51 -0.85
C PRO A 330 1.82 20.73 -1.69
N ILE A 331 0.57 20.66 -1.24
CA ILE A 331 -0.52 19.92 -1.88
C ILE A 331 -1.87 20.37 -1.29
N LEU A 332 -2.97 20.24 -2.04
CA LEU A 332 -4.30 20.56 -1.53
C LEU A 332 -4.89 19.37 -0.75
N PRO A 333 -4.98 19.40 0.61
CA PRO A 333 -5.83 18.48 1.36
C PRO A 333 -7.30 18.71 0.98
N VAL A 334 -7.95 17.65 0.51
CA VAL A 334 -9.40 17.56 0.40
C VAL A 334 -9.88 16.82 1.64
N MET A 335 -10.48 17.57 2.55
CA MET A 335 -11.07 17.03 3.77
C MET A 335 -12.47 16.46 3.49
N PRO A 336 -12.99 15.57 4.37
CA PRO A 336 -14.39 15.17 4.39
C PRO A 336 -15.34 16.35 4.66
N GLU A 337 -16.61 16.18 4.30
CA GLU A 337 -17.69 17.10 4.69
C GLU A 337 -18.09 16.88 6.17
N GLU A 338 -18.73 17.87 6.80
CA GLU A 338 -19.18 17.76 8.19
C GLU A 338 -20.28 16.69 8.32
N GLY A 339 -20.07 15.73 9.22
CA GLY A 339 -20.92 14.53 9.32
C GLY A 339 -20.63 13.44 8.27
N GLU A 340 -19.58 13.54 7.45
CA GLU A 340 -19.18 12.46 6.54
C GLU A 340 -18.62 11.26 7.33
N VAL A 341 -19.36 10.15 7.32
CA VAL A 341 -18.99 8.88 7.99
C VAL A 341 -18.58 7.79 7.01
N LEU A 342 -17.53 7.06 7.38
CA LEU A 342 -17.08 5.84 6.75
C LEU A 342 -17.80 4.64 7.38
N GLY A 343 -18.88 4.20 6.73
CA GLY A 343 -19.62 2.98 7.04
C GLY A 343 -19.68 2.02 5.84
N PHE A 344 -20.24 0.82 6.06
CA PHE A 344 -20.33 -0.20 5.00
C PHE A 344 -21.23 0.22 3.83
N ASN A 345 -20.64 0.30 2.64
CA ASN A 345 -21.32 0.69 1.40
C ASN A 345 -21.30 -0.38 0.30
N GLY A 346 -20.50 -1.45 0.44
CA GLY A 346 -20.33 -2.53 -0.54
C GLY A 346 -21.51 -3.49 -0.68
N TRP A 347 -22.76 -3.02 -0.57
CA TRP A 347 -23.97 -3.85 -0.50
C TRP A 347 -24.17 -4.77 -1.72
N ALA A 348 -23.71 -4.36 -2.92
CA ALA A 348 -23.71 -5.21 -4.12
C ALA A 348 -22.75 -6.41 -4.01
N ASN A 349 -21.64 -6.26 -3.28
CA ASN A 349 -20.62 -7.30 -3.07
C ASN A 349 -21.11 -8.44 -2.16
N MET A 350 -22.34 -8.34 -1.63
CA MET A 350 -23.01 -9.41 -0.87
C MET A 350 -23.68 -10.46 -1.78
N GLN A 351 -23.88 -10.17 -3.08
CA GLN A 351 -24.25 -11.18 -4.06
C GLN A 351 -22.98 -11.88 -4.58
N ARG A 352 -23.04 -13.19 -4.85
CA ARG A 352 -21.94 -13.90 -5.51
C ARG A 352 -21.82 -13.39 -6.95
N HIS A 353 -20.61 -13.09 -7.40
CA HIS A 353 -20.36 -12.68 -8.78
C HIS A 353 -20.71 -13.84 -9.73
N PRO A 354 -21.58 -13.65 -10.75
CA PRO A 354 -22.12 -14.76 -11.56
C PRO A 354 -21.06 -15.55 -12.34
N PHE A 355 -19.93 -14.91 -12.66
CA PHE A 355 -18.83 -15.49 -13.43
C PHE A 355 -17.48 -15.14 -12.80
N ALA A 356 -16.53 -16.07 -12.82
CA ALA A 356 -15.12 -15.80 -12.61
C ALA A 356 -14.29 -16.55 -13.66
N ILE A 357 -13.21 -15.94 -14.14
CA ILE A 357 -12.23 -16.60 -15.00
C ILE A 357 -11.03 -16.96 -14.12
N TYR A 358 -10.54 -18.19 -14.24
CA TYR A 358 -9.28 -18.64 -13.65
C TYR A 358 -8.32 -18.96 -14.78
N ALA A 359 -7.06 -18.52 -14.68
CA ALA A 359 -6.05 -18.73 -15.72
C ALA A 359 -4.65 -18.88 -15.13
N ASP A 360 -3.75 -19.45 -15.93
CA ASP A 360 -2.31 -19.55 -15.66
C ASP A 360 -1.56 -19.58 -17.01
N PHE A 361 -0.26 -19.29 -16.99
CA PHE A 361 0.64 -19.35 -18.14
C PHE A 361 1.79 -20.30 -17.86
N GLU A 362 2.24 -21.01 -18.89
CA GLU A 362 3.53 -21.69 -18.88
C GLU A 362 4.42 -21.14 -20.00
N ALA A 363 5.74 -21.15 -19.78
CA ALA A 363 6.71 -20.48 -20.63
C ALA A 363 7.91 -21.38 -20.97
N LEU A 364 8.48 -21.21 -22.15
CA LEU A 364 9.83 -21.69 -22.46
C LEU A 364 10.83 -20.92 -21.59
N LEU A 365 11.81 -21.62 -21.04
CA LEU A 365 12.92 -21.02 -20.29
C LEU A 365 14.16 -20.95 -21.18
N GLU A 366 14.18 -19.99 -22.10
CA GLU A 366 15.30 -19.80 -23.03
C GLU A 366 16.56 -19.37 -22.27
N LYS A 367 17.55 -20.28 -22.21
CA LYS A 367 18.82 -20.08 -21.50
C LYS A 367 19.58 -18.89 -22.07
N GLN A 368 19.76 -17.84 -21.27
CA GLN A 368 20.57 -16.69 -21.65
C GLN A 368 22.03 -16.89 -21.25
N THR A 369 22.93 -16.42 -22.12
CA THR A 369 24.36 -16.25 -21.84
C THR A 369 24.76 -14.77 -21.80
N GLU A 370 23.81 -13.86 -22.01
CA GLU A 370 24.02 -12.42 -21.90
C GLU A 370 23.95 -11.96 -20.44
N ARG A 371 24.79 -10.96 -20.12
CA ARG A 371 24.87 -10.37 -18.78
C ARG A 371 23.84 -9.25 -18.63
N VAL A 372 22.95 -9.39 -17.65
CA VAL A 372 21.98 -8.36 -17.27
C VAL A 372 22.68 -7.39 -16.29
N GLY A 373 23.66 -6.63 -16.80
CA GLY A 373 24.58 -5.86 -15.96
C GLY A 373 25.79 -6.67 -15.46
N ALA A 374 26.69 -6.04 -14.71
CA ALA A 374 28.05 -6.57 -14.54
C ALA A 374 28.21 -7.76 -13.58
N SER A 375 27.29 -7.94 -12.62
CA SER A 375 27.38 -8.98 -11.57
C SER A 375 26.13 -9.88 -11.45
N THR A 376 25.18 -9.67 -12.36
CA THR A 376 23.86 -10.31 -12.39
C THR A 376 23.77 -11.14 -13.68
N ASP A 377 23.86 -12.46 -13.58
CA ASP A 377 23.67 -13.34 -14.76
C ASP A 377 22.17 -13.62 -14.92
N GLY A 378 21.61 -13.26 -16.09
CA GLY A 378 20.27 -13.67 -16.49
C GLY A 378 20.31 -15.17 -16.83
N ILE A 379 19.51 -15.98 -16.13
CA ILE A 379 19.53 -17.44 -16.31
C ILE A 379 18.67 -17.83 -17.52
N HIS A 380 17.42 -17.35 -17.54
CA HIS A 380 16.45 -17.67 -18.57
C HIS A 380 15.57 -16.45 -18.91
N ALA A 381 15.32 -16.26 -20.20
CA ALA A 381 14.22 -15.44 -20.69
C ALA A 381 12.96 -16.30 -20.81
N HIS A 382 11.87 -15.86 -20.18
CA HIS A 382 10.61 -16.58 -20.16
C HIS A 382 9.75 -16.16 -21.35
N HIS A 383 9.54 -17.06 -22.31
CA HIS A 383 8.69 -16.81 -23.48
C HIS A 383 7.39 -17.63 -23.36
N PRO A 384 6.19 -17.01 -23.29
CA PRO A 384 4.93 -17.74 -23.11
C PRO A 384 4.72 -18.83 -24.17
N MET A 385 4.67 -20.09 -23.75
CA MET A 385 4.49 -21.24 -24.65
C MET A 385 3.03 -21.68 -24.75
N SER A 386 2.30 -21.53 -23.65
CA SER A 386 0.89 -21.90 -23.55
C SER A 386 0.17 -21.09 -22.47
N TYR A 387 -1.14 -20.95 -22.62
CA TYR A 387 -2.03 -20.47 -21.56
C TYR A 387 -3.20 -21.42 -21.37
N GLY A 388 -3.74 -21.45 -20.15
CA GLY A 388 -5.00 -22.10 -19.84
C GLY A 388 -5.97 -21.12 -19.22
N TYR A 389 -7.27 -21.24 -19.50
CA TYR A 389 -8.31 -20.57 -18.72
C TYR A 389 -9.57 -21.43 -18.55
N PHE A 390 -10.29 -21.21 -17.44
CA PHE A 390 -11.57 -21.84 -17.12
C PHE A 390 -12.59 -20.79 -16.70
N VAL A 391 -13.83 -20.91 -17.20
CA VAL A 391 -14.91 -19.94 -16.98
C VAL A 391 -15.91 -20.49 -15.98
N LYS A 392 -15.70 -20.15 -14.71
CA LYS A 392 -16.53 -20.61 -13.61
C LYS A 392 -17.82 -19.79 -13.50
N ALA A 393 -18.93 -20.37 -13.93
CA ALA A 393 -20.27 -19.86 -13.65
C ALA A 393 -20.77 -20.24 -12.23
N ALA A 394 -21.55 -19.36 -11.62
CA ALA A 394 -22.25 -19.60 -10.36
C ALA A 394 -23.43 -20.58 -10.54
N ALA A 395 -23.80 -21.29 -9.47
CA ALA A 395 -24.82 -22.36 -9.51
C ALA A 395 -26.27 -21.87 -9.77
N ASP A 396 -26.51 -20.55 -9.80
CA ASP A 396 -27.77 -19.94 -10.21
C ASP A 396 -27.79 -19.46 -11.67
N VAL A 397 -26.74 -19.73 -12.46
CA VAL A 397 -26.68 -19.48 -13.91
C VAL A 397 -27.13 -20.74 -14.69
N PRO A 398 -28.18 -20.67 -15.54
CA PRO A 398 -28.61 -21.82 -16.35
C PRO A 398 -27.59 -22.17 -17.44
N VAL A 399 -27.32 -23.48 -17.60
CA VAL A 399 -26.39 -24.02 -18.63
C VAL A 399 -26.79 -23.60 -20.05
N ALA A 400 -28.09 -23.55 -20.35
CA ALA A 400 -28.60 -23.09 -21.64
C ALA A 400 -28.23 -21.62 -21.98
N LEU A 401 -27.87 -20.78 -21.01
CA LEU A 401 -27.31 -19.46 -21.30
C LEU A 401 -25.83 -19.54 -21.68
N MET A 402 -25.06 -20.45 -21.08
CA MET A 402 -23.65 -20.69 -21.45
C MET A 402 -23.57 -21.15 -22.91
N GLU A 403 -24.45 -22.08 -23.29
CA GLU A 403 -24.58 -22.61 -24.65
C GLU A 403 -25.03 -21.52 -25.64
N LYS A 404 -26.09 -20.76 -25.31
CA LYS A 404 -26.63 -19.69 -26.17
C LYS A 404 -25.60 -18.61 -26.51
N TYR A 405 -24.68 -18.29 -25.60
CA TYR A 405 -23.67 -17.25 -25.78
C TYR A 405 -22.28 -17.80 -26.16
N ASP A 406 -22.18 -19.10 -26.46
CA ASP A 406 -20.93 -19.79 -26.83
C ASP A 406 -19.81 -19.57 -25.79
N ILE A 407 -20.14 -19.87 -24.53
CA ILE A 407 -19.22 -19.75 -23.38
C ILE A 407 -18.70 -21.15 -23.02
N PRO A 408 -17.37 -21.39 -23.02
CA PRO A 408 -16.81 -22.71 -22.78
C PRO A 408 -17.11 -23.21 -21.35
N GLN A 409 -17.60 -24.44 -21.26
CA GLN A 409 -17.94 -25.11 -19.99
C GLN A 409 -16.79 -25.97 -19.42
N THR A 410 -15.72 -26.16 -20.20
CA THR A 410 -14.49 -26.88 -19.82
C THR A 410 -13.29 -25.92 -19.88
N PRO A 411 -12.16 -26.24 -19.23
CA PRO A 411 -10.92 -25.48 -19.42
C PRO A 411 -10.52 -25.42 -20.89
N VAL A 412 -10.13 -24.23 -21.35
CA VAL A 412 -9.58 -23.96 -22.68
C VAL A 412 -8.07 -23.85 -22.53
N ILE A 413 -7.33 -24.70 -23.23
CA ILE A 413 -5.86 -24.66 -23.30
C ILE A 413 -5.47 -24.22 -24.71
N TYR A 414 -4.47 -23.33 -24.80
CA TYR A 414 -3.86 -22.93 -26.06
C TYR A 414 -2.35 -23.05 -25.95
N ARG A 415 -1.76 -23.90 -26.78
CA ARG A 415 -0.31 -24.07 -26.99
C ARG A 415 0.10 -23.42 -28.31
N GLY A 416 1.11 -22.56 -28.24
CA GLY A 416 1.69 -21.88 -29.40
C GLY A 416 2.52 -22.83 -30.28
N SER A 417 3.34 -22.23 -31.14
CA SER A 417 4.39 -22.93 -31.89
C SER A 417 5.44 -21.91 -32.34
N GLU A 418 6.56 -22.36 -32.89
CA GLU A 418 7.60 -21.49 -33.49
C GLU A 418 7.03 -20.55 -34.59
N SER A 419 5.89 -20.92 -35.19
CA SER A 419 5.12 -20.14 -36.16
C SER A 419 3.95 -19.33 -35.58
N ARG A 420 3.72 -19.40 -34.26
CA ARG A 420 2.58 -18.83 -33.51
C ARG A 420 3.00 -18.54 -32.06
N ASP A 421 4.03 -17.72 -31.92
CA ASP A 421 4.70 -17.30 -30.69
C ASP A 421 3.94 -16.18 -29.93
N GLU A 422 3.02 -15.47 -30.58
CA GLU A 422 2.16 -14.42 -30.00
C GLU A 422 1.11 -14.93 -28.96
N VAL A 423 1.48 -15.87 -28.09
CA VAL A 423 0.63 -16.59 -27.12
C VAL A 423 -0.07 -15.63 -26.14
N ALA A 424 0.65 -14.63 -25.60
CA ALA A 424 0.09 -13.65 -24.67
C ALA A 424 -0.94 -12.71 -25.33
N LYS A 425 -0.69 -12.32 -26.58
CA LYS A 425 -1.59 -11.51 -27.41
C LYS A 425 -2.87 -12.29 -27.73
N HIS A 426 -2.72 -13.59 -28.05
CA HIS A 426 -3.85 -14.50 -28.26
C HIS A 426 -4.69 -14.72 -26.99
N PHE A 427 -4.07 -14.75 -25.80
CA PHE A 427 -4.78 -14.76 -24.51
C PHE A 427 -5.59 -13.48 -24.30
N VAL A 428 -4.98 -12.30 -24.46
CA VAL A 428 -5.65 -11.01 -24.28
C VAL A 428 -6.84 -10.85 -25.23
N ALA A 429 -6.68 -11.24 -26.49
CA ALA A 429 -7.78 -11.26 -27.46
C ALA A 429 -8.90 -12.22 -27.05
N SER A 430 -8.57 -13.46 -26.66
CA SER A 430 -9.54 -14.49 -26.27
C SER A 430 -10.33 -14.11 -25.01
N VAL A 431 -9.65 -13.64 -23.97
CA VAL A 431 -10.30 -13.19 -22.72
C VAL A 431 -11.14 -11.93 -22.96
N THR A 432 -10.73 -11.04 -23.86
CA THR A 432 -11.51 -9.85 -24.25
C THR A 432 -12.81 -10.25 -24.97
N ALA A 433 -12.73 -11.13 -25.98
CA ALA A 433 -13.89 -11.63 -26.71
C ALA A 433 -14.88 -12.39 -25.80
N LEU A 434 -14.36 -13.23 -24.90
CA LEU A 434 -15.13 -13.89 -23.85
C LEU A 434 -15.81 -12.88 -22.90
N THR A 435 -15.10 -11.83 -22.49
CA THR A 435 -15.67 -10.81 -21.60
C THR A 435 -16.79 -10.01 -22.27
N ILE A 436 -16.72 -9.79 -23.59
CA ILE A 436 -17.82 -9.21 -24.37
C ILE A 436 -19.04 -10.14 -24.38
N LYS A 437 -18.86 -11.45 -24.70
CA LYS A 437 -19.94 -12.46 -24.61
C LYS A 437 -20.63 -12.47 -23.23
N LEU A 438 -19.85 -12.42 -22.16
CA LEU A 438 -20.35 -12.37 -20.77
C LEU A 438 -21.07 -11.05 -20.45
N GLY A 439 -20.57 -9.92 -20.97
CA GLY A 439 -21.21 -8.60 -20.83
C GLY A 439 -22.56 -8.54 -21.53
N ASP A 440 -22.66 -9.05 -22.75
CA ASP A 440 -23.92 -9.13 -23.50
C ASP A 440 -24.91 -10.12 -22.89
N LEU A 441 -24.45 -11.25 -22.33
CA LEU A 441 -25.29 -12.16 -21.53
C LEU A 441 -25.89 -11.43 -20.33
N LEU A 442 -25.07 -10.76 -19.52
CA LEU A 442 -25.50 -10.01 -18.32
C LEU A 442 -26.40 -8.80 -18.64
N LYS A 443 -26.33 -8.26 -19.85
CA LYS A 443 -27.06 -7.06 -20.29
C LYS A 443 -28.37 -7.37 -21.01
N ALA A 444 -28.42 -8.46 -21.78
CA ALA A 444 -29.61 -8.86 -22.54
C ALA A 444 -30.51 -9.85 -21.78
N THR A 445 -30.01 -10.51 -20.73
CA THR A 445 -30.78 -11.49 -19.95
C THR A 445 -31.48 -10.81 -18.77
N ASN A 446 -32.81 -10.82 -18.78
CA ASN A 446 -33.65 -10.34 -17.68
C ASN A 446 -34.86 -11.28 -17.48
N VAL A 447 -34.61 -12.46 -16.92
CA VAL A 447 -35.62 -13.49 -16.64
C VAL A 447 -36.53 -13.01 -15.50
N PRO A 448 -37.86 -12.96 -15.70
CA PRO A 448 -38.80 -12.58 -14.65
C PRO A 448 -38.73 -13.48 -13.42
N ILE A 449 -39.14 -12.95 -12.27
CA ILE A 449 -39.13 -13.69 -11.01
C ILE A 449 -39.99 -14.97 -11.09
N SER A 450 -39.41 -16.07 -10.63
CA SER A 450 -40.05 -17.37 -10.43
C SER A 450 -39.97 -17.72 -8.95
N MET A 451 -41.11 -18.03 -8.34
CA MET A 451 -41.24 -18.40 -6.93
C MET A 451 -42.11 -19.65 -6.77
N GLY A 452 -41.61 -20.61 -6.00
CA GLY A 452 -42.42 -21.71 -5.49
C GLY A 452 -43.45 -21.25 -4.45
N VAL A 453 -44.46 -22.09 -4.20
CA VAL A 453 -45.53 -21.79 -3.23
C VAL A 453 -44.97 -21.55 -1.81
N GLU A 454 -43.91 -22.27 -1.43
CA GLU A 454 -43.25 -22.12 -0.13
C GLU A 454 -42.39 -20.85 -0.04
N GLU A 455 -41.68 -20.50 -1.10
CA GLU A 455 -40.92 -19.24 -1.20
C GLU A 455 -41.84 -18.02 -1.08
N LEU A 456 -43.00 -18.06 -1.77
CA LEU A 456 -44.02 -17.02 -1.68
C LEU A 456 -44.61 -16.92 -0.26
N ARG A 457 -44.86 -18.05 0.43
CA ARG A 457 -45.27 -18.07 1.84
C ARG A 457 -44.21 -17.45 2.74
N ALA A 458 -42.94 -17.82 2.59
CA ALA A 458 -41.82 -17.30 3.37
C ALA A 458 -41.58 -15.79 3.13
N HIS A 459 -41.69 -15.34 1.88
CA HIS A 459 -41.67 -13.93 1.50
C HIS A 459 -42.81 -13.15 2.17
N ASN A 460 -44.04 -13.67 2.09
CA ASN A 460 -45.22 -13.03 2.67
C ASN A 460 -45.15 -12.96 4.21
N ALA A 461 -44.65 -14.00 4.87
CA ALA A 461 -44.47 -14.05 6.32
C ALA A 461 -43.37 -13.11 6.86
N LYS A 462 -42.37 -12.71 6.06
CA LYS A 462 -41.30 -11.81 6.52
C LYS A 462 -41.78 -10.40 6.82
N SER A 463 -41.45 -9.93 8.03
CA SER A 463 -41.71 -8.58 8.57
C SER A 463 -40.49 -7.65 8.53
N VAL A 464 -39.28 -8.20 8.33
CA VAL A 464 -38.00 -7.46 8.28
C VAL A 464 -37.22 -7.73 6.99
N CYS A 465 -36.45 -6.74 6.55
CA CYS A 465 -35.61 -6.78 5.36
C CYS A 465 -34.36 -7.65 5.58
N ASP A 466 -34.12 -8.63 4.70
CA ASP A 466 -32.98 -9.56 4.82
C ASP A 466 -31.62 -8.85 4.83
N MET A 467 -31.48 -7.72 4.13
CA MET A 467 -30.24 -6.96 4.02
C MET A 467 -29.99 -6.04 5.23
N CYS A 468 -30.90 -5.09 5.51
CA CYS A 468 -30.68 -4.06 6.54
C CYS A 468 -31.30 -4.39 7.91
N LYS A 469 -32.00 -5.52 8.04
CA LYS A 469 -32.69 -6.01 9.26
C LYS A 469 -33.76 -5.10 9.87
N LEU A 470 -34.01 -3.92 9.27
CA LEU A 470 -35.13 -3.04 9.62
C LEU A 470 -36.47 -3.64 9.16
N GLY A 471 -37.54 -3.29 9.88
CA GLY A 471 -38.91 -3.62 9.50
C GLY A 471 -39.36 -2.95 8.19
N PHE A 472 -40.38 -3.53 7.55
CA PHE A 472 -41.04 -2.92 6.39
C PHE A 472 -41.99 -1.80 6.83
N THR A 473 -42.02 -0.71 6.07
CA THR A 473 -42.92 0.45 6.24
C THR A 473 -43.44 0.88 4.87
N GLU A 474 -44.40 1.81 4.80
CA GLU A 474 -44.86 2.37 3.52
C GLU A 474 -43.70 2.96 2.69
N THR A 475 -42.79 3.69 3.34
CA THR A 475 -41.57 4.25 2.74
C THR A 475 -40.45 3.24 2.50
N ARG A 476 -40.59 2.01 3.00
CA ARG A 476 -39.63 0.90 2.87
C ARG A 476 -40.36 -0.40 2.51
N TRP A 477 -41.29 -0.32 1.56
CA TRP A 477 -42.14 -1.44 1.16
C TRP A 477 -41.35 -2.69 0.73
N LYS A 478 -41.96 -3.86 0.94
CA LYS A 478 -41.38 -5.18 0.72
C LYS A 478 -41.29 -5.51 -0.78
N VAL A 479 -40.14 -6.06 -1.19
CA VAL A 479 -39.77 -6.41 -2.57
C VAL A 479 -39.08 -7.77 -2.58
N ALA A 480 -39.31 -8.54 -3.64
CA ALA A 480 -38.66 -9.83 -3.89
C ALA A 480 -37.44 -9.64 -4.82
N ASP A 481 -36.24 -9.66 -4.24
CA ASP A 481 -34.97 -9.68 -4.97
C ASP A 481 -34.77 -11.05 -5.61
N HIS A 482 -34.35 -11.11 -6.87
CA HIS A 482 -34.24 -12.35 -7.63
C HIS A 482 -33.07 -12.33 -8.61
N CYS A 483 -32.66 -13.51 -9.07
CA CYS A 483 -31.63 -13.64 -10.09
C CYS A 483 -32.21 -13.33 -11.47
N HIS A 484 -31.81 -12.22 -12.09
CA HIS A 484 -32.21 -11.89 -13.47
C HIS A 484 -31.71 -12.90 -14.53
N LEU A 485 -30.86 -13.89 -14.17
CA LEU A 485 -30.39 -14.95 -15.07
C LEU A 485 -31.20 -16.25 -14.98
N SER A 486 -31.88 -16.52 -13.85
CA SER A 486 -32.64 -17.77 -13.64
C SER A 486 -34.04 -17.57 -13.03
N GLY A 487 -34.46 -16.33 -12.80
CA GLY A 487 -35.74 -15.97 -12.16
C GLY A 487 -35.82 -16.27 -10.66
N ARG A 488 -34.95 -17.13 -10.11
CA ARG A 488 -35.05 -17.61 -8.72
C ARG A 488 -35.01 -16.47 -7.69
N LEU A 489 -35.88 -16.54 -6.69
CA LEU A 489 -35.85 -15.67 -5.52
C LEU A 489 -34.49 -15.75 -4.81
N ARG A 490 -33.96 -14.59 -4.41
CA ARG A 490 -32.74 -14.45 -3.62
C ARG A 490 -33.07 -14.01 -2.20
N HIS A 491 -33.72 -12.85 -2.07
CA HIS A 491 -33.94 -12.19 -0.78
C HIS A 491 -35.29 -11.46 -0.72
N THR A 492 -35.77 -11.26 0.51
CA THR A 492 -36.92 -10.41 0.81
C THR A 492 -36.44 -9.09 1.38
N LEU A 493 -36.42 -8.06 0.53
CA LEU A 493 -35.78 -6.77 0.78
C LEU A 493 -36.81 -5.65 0.89
N CYS A 494 -36.39 -4.50 1.42
CA CYS A 494 -37.10 -3.25 1.18
C CYS A 494 -36.54 -2.59 -0.09
N ALA A 495 -37.36 -1.84 -0.84
CA ALA A 495 -36.92 -1.24 -2.10
C ALA A 495 -35.59 -0.42 -2.02
N PRO A 496 -35.30 0.37 -0.96
CA PRO A 496 -34.01 1.06 -0.82
C PRO A 496 -32.79 0.15 -0.63
N CYS A 497 -32.99 -1.13 -0.29
CA CYS A 497 -31.96 -2.16 -0.29
C CYS A 497 -31.87 -2.88 -1.65
N ASN A 498 -33.01 -3.15 -2.28
CA ASN A 498 -33.07 -3.75 -3.61
C ASN A 498 -32.33 -2.89 -4.65
N LEU A 499 -32.52 -1.58 -4.62
CA LEU A 499 -31.85 -0.62 -5.52
C LEU A 499 -30.32 -0.50 -5.29
N LYS A 500 -29.76 -1.10 -4.23
CA LYS A 500 -28.31 -1.20 -4.01
C LYS A 500 -27.69 -2.46 -4.62
N LEU A 501 -28.51 -3.41 -5.06
CA LEU A 501 -28.06 -4.63 -5.73
C LEU A 501 -28.05 -4.37 -7.24
N THR A 502 -26.86 -4.13 -7.78
CA THR A 502 -26.67 -3.81 -9.20
C THR A 502 -25.88 -4.90 -9.88
N THR A 503 -26.28 -5.30 -11.08
CA THR A 503 -25.53 -6.22 -11.95
C THR A 503 -24.06 -5.78 -12.04
N PRO A 504 -23.08 -6.69 -11.87
CA PRO A 504 -21.68 -6.32 -11.98
C PRO A 504 -21.33 -5.73 -13.34
N LYS A 505 -20.37 -4.79 -13.34
CA LYS A 505 -19.88 -4.10 -14.54
C LYS A 505 -18.48 -4.55 -14.98
N PHE A 506 -18.10 -5.77 -14.59
CA PHE A 506 -16.82 -6.36 -14.95
C PHE A 506 -16.90 -7.90 -14.89
N VAL A 507 -15.86 -8.57 -15.37
CA VAL A 507 -15.56 -9.99 -15.05
C VAL A 507 -14.20 -10.06 -14.36
N PRO A 508 -14.07 -10.71 -13.19
CA PRO A 508 -12.79 -10.98 -12.57
C PRO A 508 -12.07 -12.12 -13.29
N CYS A 509 -10.80 -11.91 -13.62
CA CYS A 509 -9.87 -12.92 -14.13
C CYS A 509 -8.74 -13.09 -13.12
N PHE A 510 -8.63 -14.26 -12.51
CA PHE A 510 -7.63 -14.59 -11.50
C PHE A 510 -6.48 -15.40 -12.09
N LEU A 511 -5.26 -14.95 -11.79
CA LEU A 511 -4.03 -15.72 -11.96
C LEU A 511 -3.31 -15.82 -10.60
N HIS A 512 -2.35 -16.72 -10.46
CA HIS A 512 -1.65 -16.98 -9.20
C HIS A 512 -0.24 -16.37 -9.23
N ASN A 513 0.02 -15.40 -8.34
CA ASN A 513 1.22 -14.54 -8.35
C ASN A 513 1.28 -13.54 -9.53
N LEU A 514 0.12 -13.23 -10.14
CA LEU A 514 -0.06 -12.31 -11.28
C LEU A 514 0.86 -11.09 -11.22
N SER A 515 0.89 -10.38 -10.09
CA SER A 515 1.63 -9.12 -9.93
C SER A 515 3.14 -9.21 -10.20
N LYS A 516 3.73 -10.41 -10.12
CA LYS A 516 5.17 -10.66 -10.27
C LYS A 516 5.55 -11.43 -11.54
N TYR A 517 4.57 -11.99 -12.25
CA TYR A 517 4.83 -12.91 -13.34
C TYR A 517 3.95 -12.62 -14.55
N ASP A 518 2.70 -13.11 -14.57
CA ASP A 518 1.83 -13.02 -15.76
C ASP A 518 1.49 -11.58 -16.14
N ALA A 519 1.55 -10.63 -15.19
CA ALA A 519 1.36 -9.22 -15.48
C ALA A 519 2.37 -8.69 -16.52
N HIS A 520 3.59 -9.22 -16.55
CA HIS A 520 4.59 -8.81 -17.55
C HIS A 520 4.17 -9.24 -18.96
N PHE A 521 3.65 -10.47 -19.12
CA PHE A 521 3.13 -10.96 -20.40
C PHE A 521 1.82 -10.29 -20.81
N ILE A 522 0.90 -10.06 -19.87
CA ILE A 522 -0.44 -9.55 -20.18
C ILE A 522 -0.38 -8.04 -20.45
N VAL A 523 0.39 -7.26 -19.69
CA VAL A 523 0.34 -5.80 -19.76
C VAL A 523 0.86 -5.25 -21.09
N THR A 524 1.97 -5.77 -21.64
CA THR A 524 2.49 -5.35 -22.96
C THR A 524 1.41 -5.42 -24.04
N GLU A 525 0.65 -6.51 -24.01
CA GLU A 525 -0.36 -6.82 -25.02
C GLU A 525 -1.67 -6.05 -24.84
N LEU A 526 -1.92 -5.38 -23.71
CA LEU A 526 -3.12 -4.53 -23.55
C LEU A 526 -3.15 -3.32 -24.50
N GLY A 527 -2.02 -3.00 -25.14
CA GLY A 527 -1.83 -1.84 -26.02
C GLY A 527 -2.38 -1.97 -27.45
N TYR A 528 -2.87 -3.15 -27.88
CA TYR A 528 -3.26 -3.38 -29.28
C TYR A 528 -4.41 -2.47 -29.80
N ASP A 529 -5.20 -1.88 -28.90
CA ASP A 529 -6.26 -0.93 -29.24
C ASP A 529 -6.21 0.35 -28.38
N LYS A 530 -7.11 1.28 -28.69
CA LYS A 530 -7.19 2.62 -28.08
C LYS A 530 -8.15 2.69 -26.88
N GLU A 531 -8.68 1.56 -26.40
CA GLU A 531 -9.58 1.49 -25.24
C GLU A 531 -8.87 1.61 -23.90
N SER A 532 -9.55 2.26 -22.96
CA SER A 532 -8.92 2.70 -21.70
C SER A 532 -8.47 1.54 -20.82
N ILE A 533 -7.19 1.53 -20.46
CA ILE A 533 -6.61 0.66 -19.44
C ILE A 533 -6.62 1.42 -18.10
N THR A 534 -7.08 0.76 -17.03
CA THR A 534 -7.07 1.30 -15.66
C THR A 534 -6.14 0.46 -14.80
N VAL A 535 -5.26 1.08 -14.01
CA VAL A 535 -4.29 0.40 -13.15
C VAL A 535 -4.39 0.81 -11.69
N ILE A 536 -4.05 -0.10 -10.79
CA ILE A 536 -3.78 0.16 -9.38
C ILE A 536 -2.29 -0.15 -9.14
N PRO A 537 -1.39 0.85 -9.26
CA PRO A 537 0.06 0.62 -9.15
C PRO A 537 0.49 0.39 -7.69
N ASN A 538 1.45 -0.51 -7.50
CA ASN A 538 2.23 -0.64 -6.25
C ASN A 538 3.63 -0.04 -6.44
N THR A 539 4.27 -0.36 -7.56
CA THR A 539 5.43 0.36 -8.11
C THR A 539 5.13 0.77 -9.55
N GLU A 540 6.14 1.18 -10.31
CA GLU A 540 6.00 1.49 -11.74
C GLU A 540 5.99 0.21 -12.62
N GLU A 541 6.46 -0.91 -12.07
CA GLU A 541 6.53 -2.23 -12.71
C GLU A 541 5.49 -3.21 -12.13
N ASN A 542 5.28 -3.20 -10.80
CA ASN A 542 4.34 -4.10 -10.12
C ASN A 542 2.96 -3.45 -9.95
N TYR A 543 1.93 -4.00 -10.60
CA TYR A 543 0.53 -3.61 -10.45
C TYR A 543 -0.21 -4.53 -9.45
N ILE A 544 -1.02 -3.96 -8.56
CA ILE A 544 -1.91 -4.72 -7.65
C ILE A 544 -3.06 -5.36 -8.45
N SER A 545 -3.57 -4.62 -9.45
CA SER A 545 -4.58 -5.06 -10.40
C SER A 545 -4.60 -4.08 -11.57
N PHE A 546 -5.01 -4.57 -12.73
CA PHE A 546 -5.30 -3.77 -13.91
C PHE A 546 -6.61 -4.21 -14.55
N SER A 547 -7.21 -3.36 -15.37
CA SER A 547 -8.49 -3.61 -16.01
C SER A 547 -8.54 -2.98 -17.40
N LYS A 548 -8.95 -3.76 -18.40
CA LYS A 548 -9.16 -3.31 -19.78
C LYS A 548 -10.66 -3.08 -20.00
N ARG A 549 -11.04 -1.89 -20.47
CA ARG A 549 -12.42 -1.64 -20.94
C ARG A 549 -12.66 -2.44 -22.21
N VAL A 550 -13.78 -3.15 -22.28
CA VAL A 550 -14.16 -3.96 -23.45
C VAL A 550 -15.52 -3.53 -24.05
N MET A 551 -16.34 -2.83 -23.27
CA MET A 551 -17.57 -2.16 -23.72
C MET A 551 -17.68 -0.81 -22.97
N PRO A 552 -18.51 0.16 -23.41
CA PRO A 552 -18.56 1.51 -22.82
C PRO A 552 -18.67 1.55 -21.29
N ASP A 553 -19.39 0.61 -20.68
CA ASP A 553 -19.54 0.45 -19.24
C ASP A 553 -19.21 -0.96 -18.69
N PHE A 554 -18.37 -1.74 -19.40
CA PHE A 554 -17.96 -3.10 -18.98
C PHE A 554 -16.45 -3.35 -19.20
N SER A 555 -15.81 -4.12 -18.31
CA SER A 555 -14.37 -4.41 -18.35
C SER A 555 -13.99 -5.82 -17.90
N VAL A 556 -12.84 -6.32 -18.36
CA VAL A 556 -12.13 -7.41 -17.66
C VAL A 556 -11.27 -6.81 -16.56
N ARG A 557 -11.21 -7.46 -15.39
CA ARG A 557 -10.38 -7.08 -14.25
C ARG A 557 -9.44 -8.23 -13.90
N PHE A 558 -8.15 -8.03 -14.09
CA PHE A 558 -7.13 -9.01 -13.72
C PHE A 558 -6.77 -8.88 -12.23
N LEU A 559 -6.76 -10.00 -11.52
CA LEU A 559 -6.62 -10.10 -10.06
C LEU A 559 -5.58 -11.16 -9.69
N ASP A 560 -4.77 -10.83 -8.68
CA ASP A 560 -3.75 -11.69 -8.13
C ASP A 560 -4.29 -12.46 -6.91
N SER A 561 -4.45 -13.78 -7.04
CA SER A 561 -4.93 -14.63 -5.93
C SER A 561 -3.98 -14.63 -4.72
N CYS A 562 -2.68 -14.39 -4.91
CA CYS A 562 -1.70 -14.28 -3.81
C CYS A 562 -1.96 -13.06 -2.90
N ARG A 563 -2.70 -12.04 -3.37
CA ARG A 563 -3.13 -10.89 -2.54
C ARG A 563 -4.27 -11.22 -1.58
N PHE A 564 -4.84 -12.42 -1.69
CA PHE A 564 -5.82 -12.99 -0.77
C PHE A 564 -5.23 -14.17 0.01
N MET A 565 -4.44 -15.02 -0.66
CA MET A 565 -3.93 -16.29 -0.15
C MET A 565 -2.42 -16.37 -0.40
N ALA A 566 -1.62 -15.87 0.56
CA ALA A 566 -0.17 -15.72 0.42
C ALA A 566 0.63 -17.02 0.67
N SER A 567 0.19 -18.11 0.04
CA SER A 567 0.79 -19.46 0.05
C SER A 567 0.87 -19.97 -1.39
N SER A 568 1.72 -20.98 -1.66
CA SER A 568 1.84 -21.52 -3.02
C SER A 568 0.62 -22.34 -3.43
N LEU A 569 0.30 -22.42 -4.73
CA LEU A 569 -0.83 -23.24 -5.23
C LEU A 569 -0.74 -24.71 -4.81
N ALA A 570 0.47 -25.29 -4.74
CA ALA A 570 0.67 -26.66 -4.24
C ALA A 570 0.27 -26.82 -2.76
N GLU A 571 0.65 -25.86 -1.92
CA GLU A 571 0.29 -25.80 -0.51
C GLU A 571 -1.22 -25.56 -0.34
N LEU A 572 -1.82 -24.65 -1.12
CA LEU A 572 -3.24 -24.35 -1.08
C LEU A 572 -4.11 -25.55 -1.51
N ALA A 573 -3.72 -26.25 -2.58
CA ALA A 573 -4.35 -27.50 -2.99
C ALA A 573 -4.19 -28.59 -1.91
N GLY A 574 -3.00 -28.73 -1.31
CA GLY A 574 -2.76 -29.64 -0.19
C GLY A 574 -3.64 -29.35 1.03
N ASN A 575 -3.94 -28.08 1.33
CA ASN A 575 -4.85 -27.70 2.42
C ASN A 575 -6.34 -28.05 2.13
N LEU A 576 -6.71 -28.40 0.89
CA LEU A 576 -8.07 -28.88 0.57
C LEU A 576 -8.29 -30.37 0.94
N LEU A 577 -7.25 -31.19 0.88
CA LEU A 577 -7.29 -32.63 1.22
C LEU A 577 -7.39 -32.80 2.75
N THR A 578 -8.60 -32.89 3.30
CA THR A 578 -8.78 -33.00 4.76
C THR A 578 -8.39 -34.38 5.30
N LYS A 579 -8.48 -35.40 4.44
CA LYS A 579 -8.09 -36.80 4.68
C LYS A 579 -7.53 -37.38 3.39
N ALA A 580 -6.72 -38.44 3.48
CA ALA A 580 -6.26 -39.17 2.30
C ALA A 580 -7.48 -39.76 1.55
N GLY A 581 -7.62 -39.43 0.26
CA GLY A 581 -8.76 -39.85 -0.58
C GLY A 581 -10.04 -39.02 -0.43
N ASP A 582 -10.06 -37.98 0.39
CA ASP A 582 -11.15 -36.99 0.43
C ASP A 582 -10.96 -35.96 -0.68
N PHE A 583 -11.79 -36.03 -1.72
CA PHE A 583 -11.78 -35.13 -2.87
C PHE A 583 -13.00 -34.21 -2.95
N GLU A 584 -13.84 -34.11 -1.90
CA GLU A 584 -15.11 -33.35 -1.96
C GLU A 584 -14.93 -31.86 -2.28
N LYS A 585 -13.76 -31.29 -1.98
CA LYS A 585 -13.42 -29.89 -2.25
C LYS A 585 -12.95 -29.64 -3.70
N PHE A 586 -12.59 -30.67 -4.46
CA PHE A 586 -12.07 -30.58 -5.84
C PHE A 586 -13.20 -30.66 -6.88
N ARG A 587 -14.21 -29.80 -6.71
CA ARG A 587 -15.53 -29.89 -7.36
C ARG A 587 -15.51 -29.58 -8.84
N GLU A 588 -14.64 -28.69 -9.30
CA GLU A 588 -14.50 -28.35 -10.70
C GLU A 588 -13.53 -29.32 -11.39
N THR A 589 -12.46 -29.75 -10.71
CA THR A 589 -11.56 -30.81 -11.17
C THR A 589 -12.31 -32.13 -11.44
N ALA A 590 -13.19 -32.55 -10.50
CA ALA A 590 -13.98 -33.78 -10.60
C ALA A 590 -15.07 -33.80 -11.69
N LYS A 591 -15.28 -32.69 -12.43
CA LYS A 591 -16.15 -32.65 -13.62
C LYS A 591 -15.39 -32.94 -14.92
N VAL A 592 -14.06 -32.87 -14.87
CA VAL A 592 -13.17 -32.90 -16.04
C VAL A 592 -12.32 -34.17 -16.09
N PHE A 593 -12.17 -34.85 -14.96
CA PHE A 593 -11.38 -36.06 -14.77
C PHE A 593 -12.23 -37.18 -14.13
N GLN A 594 -11.86 -38.44 -14.35
CA GLN A 594 -12.58 -39.60 -13.79
C GLN A 594 -12.17 -39.85 -12.32
N PRO A 595 -12.97 -40.59 -11.52
CA PRO A 595 -12.63 -40.90 -10.13
C PRO A 595 -11.28 -41.63 -9.95
N THR A 596 -10.84 -42.39 -10.96
CA THR A 596 -9.51 -43.03 -11.05
C THR A 596 -8.36 -42.03 -11.15
N ASP A 597 -8.63 -40.86 -11.72
CA ASP A 597 -7.63 -39.87 -12.10
C ASP A 597 -7.36 -38.89 -10.94
N MET A 598 -8.36 -38.72 -10.05
CA MET A 598 -8.33 -37.74 -8.94
C MET A 598 -7.04 -37.77 -8.10
N PRO A 599 -6.50 -38.93 -7.67
CA PRO A 599 -5.24 -38.98 -6.92
C PRO A 599 -4.03 -38.36 -7.64
N LEU A 600 -4.07 -38.31 -8.98
CA LEU A 600 -3.02 -37.74 -9.82
C LEU A 600 -3.21 -36.25 -10.12
N VAL A 601 -4.44 -35.72 -10.00
CA VAL A 601 -4.78 -34.34 -10.38
C VAL A 601 -5.18 -33.43 -9.21
N THR A 602 -5.30 -33.96 -7.98
CA THR A 602 -5.59 -33.15 -6.77
C THR A 602 -4.35 -32.57 -6.09
N ARG A 603 -3.17 -32.75 -6.69
CA ARG A 603 -1.91 -32.12 -6.28
C ARG A 603 -1.30 -31.37 -7.46
N LYS A 604 -0.46 -30.36 -7.18
CA LYS A 604 0.34 -29.72 -8.23
C LYS A 604 1.26 -30.76 -8.87
N GLY A 605 1.25 -30.80 -10.20
CA GLY A 605 2.09 -31.69 -10.99
C GLY A 605 3.57 -31.30 -10.96
N VAL A 606 4.40 -32.05 -11.68
CA VAL A 606 5.86 -31.91 -11.69
C VAL A 606 6.34 -31.73 -13.12
N PHE A 607 6.99 -30.62 -13.46
CA PHE A 607 7.34 -30.25 -14.84
C PHE A 607 8.84 -29.87 -14.98
N PRO A 608 9.53 -30.28 -16.06
CA PRO A 608 10.95 -30.02 -16.26
C PRO A 608 11.17 -28.63 -16.87
N TYR A 609 10.95 -27.60 -16.05
CA TYR A 609 11.00 -26.19 -16.44
C TYR A 609 12.29 -25.80 -17.18
N GLU A 610 13.45 -26.01 -16.56
CA GLU A 610 14.75 -25.57 -17.09
C GLU A 610 15.27 -26.46 -18.24
N TYR A 611 14.59 -27.59 -18.51
CA TYR A 611 14.78 -28.41 -19.71
C TYR A 611 13.99 -27.89 -20.91
N THR A 612 12.83 -27.29 -20.66
CA THR A 612 11.86 -26.85 -21.67
C THR A 612 12.27 -25.47 -22.20
N ASP A 613 13.44 -25.42 -22.85
CA ASP A 613 14.05 -24.17 -23.31
C ASP A 613 13.72 -23.79 -24.76
N LYS A 614 13.07 -24.68 -25.54
CA LYS A 614 12.73 -24.46 -26.96
C LYS A 614 11.45 -25.18 -27.36
N TRP A 615 10.75 -24.67 -28.38
CA TRP A 615 9.55 -25.29 -28.96
C TRP A 615 9.73 -26.77 -29.34
N SER A 616 10.89 -27.14 -29.90
CA SER A 616 11.18 -28.53 -30.30
C SER A 616 11.21 -29.52 -29.13
N LYS A 617 11.40 -29.05 -27.88
CA LYS A 617 11.28 -29.91 -26.69
C LYS A 617 9.86 -30.40 -26.46
N LEU A 618 8.84 -29.64 -26.86
CA LEU A 618 7.44 -30.03 -26.71
C LEU A 618 7.03 -31.16 -27.66
N GLU A 619 7.83 -31.47 -28.68
CA GLU A 619 7.62 -32.58 -29.62
C GLU A 619 8.38 -33.86 -29.22
N GLU A 620 9.17 -33.85 -28.12
CA GLU A 620 9.88 -35.03 -27.65
C GLU A 620 8.92 -36.08 -27.07
N THR A 621 9.04 -37.32 -27.54
CA THR A 621 8.07 -38.42 -27.32
C THR A 621 8.32 -39.25 -26.06
N ALA A 622 9.12 -38.74 -25.12
CA ALA A 622 9.43 -39.38 -23.85
C ALA A 622 9.56 -38.34 -22.74
N LEU A 623 9.20 -38.71 -21.50
CA LEU A 623 9.45 -37.88 -20.33
C LEU A 623 10.98 -37.79 -20.07
N PRO A 624 11.54 -36.59 -19.81
CA PRO A 624 12.97 -36.44 -19.55
C PRO A 624 13.48 -37.26 -18.34
N PRO A 625 14.77 -37.64 -18.30
CA PRO A 625 15.36 -38.32 -17.15
C PRO A 625 15.38 -37.42 -15.90
N LYS A 626 15.39 -38.02 -14.70
CA LYS A 626 15.32 -37.30 -13.40
C LYS A 626 16.32 -36.14 -13.24
N HIS A 627 17.49 -36.22 -13.85
CA HIS A 627 18.50 -35.14 -13.75
C HIS A 627 18.09 -33.85 -14.49
N ASP A 628 17.28 -33.96 -15.55
CA ASP A 628 16.78 -32.82 -16.32
C ASP A 628 15.63 -32.05 -15.61
N PHE A 629 15.14 -32.60 -14.50
CA PHE A 629 14.24 -31.92 -13.55
C PHE A 629 15.01 -31.19 -12.42
N TYR A 630 16.31 -30.92 -12.61
CA TYR A 630 17.07 -30.04 -11.71
C TYR A 630 16.64 -28.58 -11.87
N SER A 631 16.61 -27.83 -10.77
CA SER A 631 16.47 -26.37 -10.81
C SER A 631 17.74 -25.67 -10.32
N VAL A 632 18.34 -24.87 -11.20
CA VAL A 632 19.47 -23.97 -10.91
C VAL A 632 19.07 -22.88 -9.92
N LEU A 633 17.81 -22.43 -9.93
CA LEU A 633 17.32 -21.38 -9.03
C LEU A 633 17.08 -21.87 -7.60
N LEU A 634 16.71 -23.14 -7.41
CA LEU A 634 16.51 -23.75 -6.08
C LEU A 634 17.74 -24.55 -5.59
N GLU A 635 18.74 -24.74 -6.46
CA GLU A 635 19.91 -25.60 -6.30
C GLU A 635 19.54 -27.04 -5.86
N LYS A 636 18.48 -27.58 -6.47
CA LYS A 636 17.85 -28.86 -6.07
C LYS A 636 17.42 -29.70 -7.26
N HIS A 637 17.63 -31.02 -7.14
CA HIS A 637 16.93 -32.01 -7.96
C HIS A 637 15.50 -32.21 -7.47
N VAL A 638 14.63 -32.66 -8.38
CA VAL A 638 13.33 -33.27 -8.05
C VAL A 638 13.51 -34.45 -7.09
N THR A 639 12.52 -34.67 -6.20
CA THR A 639 12.52 -35.85 -5.32
C THR A 639 12.25 -37.13 -6.12
N ASP A 640 12.56 -38.30 -5.54
CA ASP A 640 12.19 -39.58 -6.16
C ASP A 640 10.67 -39.76 -6.23
N GLU A 641 9.96 -39.33 -5.19
CA GLU A 641 8.49 -39.36 -5.09
C GLU A 641 7.82 -38.52 -6.19
N ASP A 642 8.32 -37.30 -6.41
CA ASP A 642 7.82 -36.39 -7.44
C ASP A 642 8.12 -36.88 -8.87
N TYR A 643 9.28 -37.52 -9.08
CA TYR A 643 9.64 -38.06 -10.40
C TYR A 643 8.90 -39.37 -10.73
N VAL A 644 8.65 -40.22 -9.73
CA VAL A 644 7.76 -41.38 -9.86
C VAL A 644 6.35 -40.91 -10.21
N HIS A 645 5.82 -39.89 -9.51
CA HIS A 645 4.51 -39.31 -9.80
C HIS A 645 4.44 -38.72 -11.23
N ALA A 646 5.44 -37.97 -11.69
CA ALA A 646 5.50 -37.48 -13.07
C ALA A 646 5.46 -38.63 -14.10
N THR A 647 6.18 -39.72 -13.83
CA THR A 647 6.23 -40.92 -14.67
C THR A 647 4.89 -41.68 -14.67
N GLU A 648 4.18 -41.68 -13.55
CA GLU A 648 2.84 -42.28 -13.43
C GLU A 648 1.79 -41.46 -14.20
N VAL A 649 1.78 -40.13 -14.04
CA VAL A 649 0.90 -39.20 -14.79
C VAL A 649 1.08 -39.36 -16.29
N TRP A 650 2.33 -39.35 -16.79
CA TRP A 650 2.64 -39.54 -18.21
C TRP A 650 2.03 -40.83 -18.78
N ARG A 651 2.13 -41.94 -18.02
CA ARG A 651 1.64 -43.26 -18.43
C ARG A 651 0.12 -43.36 -18.34
N HIS A 652 -0.47 -42.90 -17.23
CA HIS A 652 -1.92 -42.98 -16.96
C HIS A 652 -2.73 -42.21 -18.00
N PHE A 653 -2.31 -40.98 -18.32
CA PHE A 653 -2.96 -40.15 -19.32
C PHE A 653 -2.47 -40.40 -20.76
N ASN A 654 -1.56 -41.36 -20.96
CA ASN A 654 -1.02 -41.76 -22.26
C ASN A 654 -0.47 -40.57 -23.08
N CYS A 655 0.31 -39.71 -22.41
CA CYS A 655 0.97 -38.56 -23.03
C CYS A 655 1.90 -39.01 -24.15
N LYS A 656 1.76 -38.43 -25.35
CA LYS A 656 2.58 -38.80 -26.52
C LYS A 656 3.80 -37.93 -26.67
N THR A 657 3.73 -36.67 -26.25
CA THR A 657 4.84 -35.72 -26.26
C THR A 657 4.91 -34.91 -24.96
N LEU A 658 6.05 -34.24 -24.71
CA LEU A 658 6.20 -33.32 -23.60
C LEU A 658 5.23 -32.13 -23.67
N GLY A 659 4.80 -31.72 -24.87
CA GLY A 659 3.75 -30.74 -25.08
C GLY A 659 2.37 -31.22 -24.62
N ASP A 660 2.02 -32.49 -24.85
CA ASP A 660 0.76 -33.06 -24.34
C ASP A 660 0.76 -33.16 -22.81
N TYR A 661 1.92 -33.46 -22.21
CA TYR A 661 2.12 -33.43 -20.77
C TYR A 661 2.06 -31.99 -20.20
N SER A 662 2.57 -31.00 -20.93
CA SER A 662 2.47 -29.56 -20.61
C SER A 662 1.03 -29.07 -20.62
N ASP A 663 0.25 -29.41 -21.65
CA ASP A 663 -1.17 -29.04 -21.74
C ASP A 663 -1.99 -29.65 -20.61
N LEU A 664 -1.68 -30.90 -20.21
CA LEU A 664 -2.28 -31.56 -19.05
C LEU A 664 -1.89 -30.87 -17.73
N TYR A 665 -0.61 -30.54 -17.56
CA TYR A 665 -0.10 -29.84 -16.38
C TYR A 665 -0.84 -28.51 -16.16
N LEU A 666 -0.89 -27.68 -17.20
CA LEU A 666 -1.54 -26.37 -17.18
C LEU A 666 -3.06 -26.48 -16.97
N LYS A 667 -3.70 -27.48 -17.55
CA LYS A 667 -5.12 -27.81 -17.30
C LYS A 667 -5.38 -28.17 -15.84
N VAL A 668 -4.47 -28.89 -15.18
CA VAL A 668 -4.56 -29.21 -13.74
C VAL A 668 -4.34 -27.96 -12.90
N ASP A 669 -3.29 -27.17 -13.14
CA ASP A 669 -3.01 -25.93 -12.39
C ASP A 669 -4.19 -24.94 -12.41
N VAL A 670 -4.83 -24.74 -13.57
CA VAL A 670 -6.01 -23.87 -13.71
C VAL A 670 -7.24 -24.41 -12.95
N LEU A 671 -7.45 -25.73 -12.94
CA LEU A 671 -8.54 -26.36 -12.19
C LEU A 671 -8.30 -26.32 -10.68
N LEU A 672 -7.07 -26.58 -10.24
CA LEU A 672 -6.64 -26.43 -8.84
C LEU A 672 -6.84 -24.99 -8.35
N LEU A 673 -6.45 -24.00 -9.14
CA LEU A 673 -6.68 -22.59 -8.82
C LEU A 673 -8.18 -22.27 -8.72
N SER A 674 -9.00 -22.81 -9.62
CA SER A 674 -10.46 -22.66 -9.57
C SER A 674 -11.06 -23.29 -8.31
N ASP A 675 -10.66 -24.50 -7.94
CA ASP A 675 -11.21 -25.18 -6.76
C ASP A 675 -10.78 -24.49 -5.46
N VAL A 676 -9.50 -24.11 -5.34
CA VAL A 676 -9.00 -23.31 -4.20
C VAL A 676 -9.77 -21.99 -4.08
N MET A 677 -9.94 -21.25 -5.18
CA MET A 677 -10.64 -19.96 -5.18
C MET A 677 -12.15 -20.09 -4.94
N GLU A 678 -12.83 -21.12 -5.44
CA GLU A 678 -14.26 -21.32 -5.19
C GLU A 678 -14.51 -21.70 -3.72
N ASN A 679 -13.71 -22.60 -3.13
CA ASN A 679 -13.79 -22.91 -1.70
C ASN A 679 -13.50 -21.67 -0.84
N PHE A 680 -12.53 -20.84 -1.23
CA PHE A 680 -12.24 -19.58 -0.57
C PHE A 680 -13.40 -18.57 -0.63
N ARG A 681 -14.08 -18.46 -1.79
CA ARG A 681 -15.32 -17.66 -1.94
C ARG A 681 -16.43 -18.20 -1.04
N ASP A 682 -16.57 -19.52 -0.92
CA ASP A 682 -17.60 -20.14 -0.07
C ASP A 682 -17.35 -19.89 1.42
N LEU A 683 -16.09 -19.97 1.87
CA LEU A 683 -15.67 -19.61 3.23
C LEU A 683 -15.96 -18.13 3.52
N CYS A 684 -15.65 -17.24 2.57
CA CYS A 684 -15.89 -15.80 2.71
C CYS A 684 -17.40 -15.45 2.71
N MET A 685 -18.19 -16.09 1.85
CA MET A 685 -19.64 -15.91 1.77
C MET A 685 -20.35 -16.46 3.02
N SER A 686 -19.97 -17.64 3.51
CA SER A 686 -20.57 -18.22 4.73
C SER A 686 -20.18 -17.45 6.00
N THR A 687 -18.94 -16.96 6.10
CA THR A 687 -18.46 -16.24 7.30
C THR A 687 -18.86 -14.76 7.33
N TYR A 688 -18.70 -14.05 6.20
CA TYR A 688 -18.83 -12.60 6.12
C TYR A 688 -19.99 -12.11 5.23
N ASN A 689 -20.61 -13.01 4.46
CA ASN A 689 -21.61 -12.70 3.42
C ASN A 689 -21.12 -11.58 2.48
N LEU A 690 -19.88 -11.72 2.03
CA LEU A 690 -19.23 -10.89 1.01
C LEU A 690 -18.41 -11.80 0.10
N ASP A 691 -18.49 -11.57 -1.21
CA ASP A 691 -17.71 -12.31 -2.20
C ASP A 691 -16.36 -11.60 -2.42
N PRO A 692 -15.20 -12.26 -2.16
CA PRO A 692 -13.89 -11.61 -2.22
C PRO A 692 -13.52 -11.10 -3.63
N VAL A 693 -14.15 -11.61 -4.70
CA VAL A 693 -13.81 -11.22 -6.09
C VAL A 693 -14.19 -9.80 -6.48
N TYR A 694 -15.01 -9.11 -5.67
CA TYR A 694 -15.27 -7.68 -5.84
C TYR A 694 -14.12 -6.79 -5.36
N TYR A 695 -13.24 -7.34 -4.53
CA TYR A 695 -12.09 -6.66 -3.91
C TYR A 695 -10.81 -6.91 -4.71
N TYR A 696 -9.74 -6.22 -4.31
CA TYR A 696 -8.41 -6.35 -4.94
C TYR A 696 -7.39 -7.09 -4.07
N THR A 697 -7.61 -7.14 -2.75
CA THR A 697 -6.70 -7.75 -1.76
C THR A 697 -7.49 -8.17 -0.51
N ALA A 698 -6.98 -9.12 0.29
CA ALA A 698 -7.56 -9.47 1.58
C ALA A 698 -7.67 -8.28 2.57
N PRO A 699 -6.69 -7.34 2.64
CA PRO A 699 -6.87 -6.08 3.36
C PRO A 699 -8.00 -5.19 2.83
N GLY A 700 -8.34 -5.23 1.55
CA GLY A 700 -9.55 -4.58 1.03
C GLY A 700 -10.82 -5.22 1.58
N PHE A 701 -10.88 -6.55 1.48
CA PHE A 701 -12.00 -7.38 1.91
C PHE A 701 -12.28 -7.30 3.42
N THR A 702 -11.26 -7.48 4.28
CA THR A 702 -11.42 -7.49 5.75
C THR A 702 -12.02 -6.20 6.29
N PHE A 703 -11.72 -5.07 5.65
CA PHE A 703 -12.13 -3.76 6.13
C PHE A 703 -13.64 -3.53 5.88
N ASP A 704 -14.13 -3.93 4.72
CA ASP A 704 -15.57 -3.95 4.41
C ASP A 704 -16.32 -5.00 5.24
N ALA A 705 -15.73 -6.20 5.43
CA ALA A 705 -16.30 -7.25 6.27
C ALA A 705 -16.45 -6.80 7.73
N MET A 706 -15.43 -6.12 8.27
CA MET A 706 -15.44 -5.48 9.59
C MET A 706 -16.54 -4.42 9.70
N LEU A 707 -16.62 -3.47 8.75
CA LEU A 707 -17.65 -2.43 8.75
C LEU A 707 -19.07 -3.03 8.66
N ARG A 708 -19.25 -4.07 7.84
CA ARG A 708 -20.53 -4.77 7.67
C ARG A 708 -20.94 -5.52 8.93
N TYR A 709 -20.01 -6.24 9.56
CA TYR A 709 -20.29 -7.11 10.70
C TYR A 709 -20.48 -6.34 12.01
N THR A 710 -19.69 -5.29 12.23
CA THR A 710 -19.84 -4.41 13.41
C THR A 710 -21.01 -3.43 13.27
N GLY A 711 -21.36 -3.04 12.03
CA GLY A 711 -22.34 -1.99 11.76
C GLY A 711 -21.84 -0.58 12.09
N VAL A 712 -20.55 -0.41 12.38
CA VAL A 712 -19.98 0.88 12.81
C VAL A 712 -20.02 1.92 11.69
N SER A 713 -20.20 3.18 12.07
CA SER A 713 -20.00 4.35 11.21
C SER A 713 -18.88 5.19 11.81
N LEU A 714 -17.74 5.24 11.13
CA LEU A 714 -16.53 5.91 11.61
C LEU A 714 -16.50 7.35 11.08
N GLU A 715 -16.53 8.34 11.97
CA GLU A 715 -16.44 9.75 11.61
C GLU A 715 -15.11 10.05 10.89
N LEU A 716 -15.15 10.77 9.77
CA LEU A 716 -13.93 11.18 9.09
C LEU A 716 -13.53 12.59 9.53
N LEU A 717 -12.27 12.75 9.94
CA LEU A 717 -11.73 14.01 10.49
C LEU A 717 -11.84 15.15 9.47
N THR A 718 -12.61 16.18 9.80
CA THR A 718 -12.88 17.34 8.95
C THR A 718 -11.75 18.37 8.95
N GLU A 719 -10.99 18.47 10.05
CA GLU A 719 -9.85 19.40 10.17
C GLU A 719 -8.51 18.74 9.79
N TYR A 720 -7.76 19.35 8.87
CA TYR A 720 -6.41 18.88 8.52
C TYR A 720 -5.41 18.96 9.69
N ASP A 721 -5.64 19.85 10.66
CA ASP A 721 -4.83 19.93 11.88
C ASP A 721 -5.00 18.71 12.81
N MET A 722 -6.19 18.10 12.85
CA MET A 722 -6.41 16.84 13.57
C MET A 722 -5.67 15.69 12.89
N VAL A 723 -5.63 15.68 11.56
CA VAL A 723 -4.83 14.71 10.78
C VAL A 723 -3.34 14.88 11.06
N LEU A 724 -2.80 16.09 10.98
CA LEU A 724 -1.38 16.36 11.26
C LEU A 724 -0.98 16.03 12.70
N PHE A 725 -1.86 16.31 13.67
CA PHE A 725 -1.70 15.94 15.08
C PHE A 725 -1.60 14.42 15.28
N LEU A 726 -2.48 13.65 14.64
CA LEU A 726 -2.43 12.18 14.69
C LEU A 726 -1.24 11.61 13.91
N GLU A 727 -0.91 12.13 12.73
CA GLU A 727 0.30 11.75 11.98
C GLU A 727 1.59 11.98 12.78
N GLN A 728 1.66 13.06 13.57
CA GLN A 728 2.78 13.34 14.47
C GLN A 728 2.81 12.43 15.71
N GLY A 729 1.64 12.04 16.25
CA GLY A 729 1.52 11.10 17.36
C GLY A 729 1.76 9.64 17.00
N ILE A 730 1.68 9.27 15.71
CA ILE A 730 1.83 7.89 15.24
C ILE A 730 3.28 7.38 15.44
N ARG A 731 3.40 6.31 16.23
CA ARG A 731 4.66 5.64 16.56
C ARG A 731 4.44 4.13 16.55
N GLY A 732 5.21 3.42 15.71
CA GLY A 732 5.08 1.97 15.49
C GLY A 732 5.45 1.11 16.71
N GLY A 733 5.56 -0.20 16.48
CA GLY A 733 6.12 -1.13 17.46
C GLY A 733 7.54 -0.73 17.85
N LEU A 734 7.82 -0.76 19.15
CA LEU A 734 9.16 -0.47 19.69
C LEU A 734 10.08 -1.67 19.46
N VAL A 735 11.30 -1.42 18.99
CA VAL A 735 12.32 -2.46 18.77
C VAL A 735 13.64 -1.96 19.33
N GLN A 736 14.18 -2.66 20.33
CA GLN A 736 15.34 -2.22 21.09
C GLN A 736 16.21 -3.39 21.52
N ALA A 737 17.53 -3.19 21.49
CA ALA A 737 18.51 -4.04 22.17
C ALA A 737 19.10 -3.21 23.31
N SER A 738 18.63 -3.44 24.54
CA SER A 738 19.14 -2.76 25.73
C SER A 738 20.43 -3.41 26.22
N GLU A 739 20.56 -4.73 26.05
CA GLU A 739 21.82 -5.46 26.22
C GLU A 739 22.07 -6.38 25.01
N ARG A 740 23.32 -6.40 24.52
CA ARG A 740 23.67 -6.97 23.21
C ARG A 740 24.06 -8.44 23.22
N TYR A 741 24.52 -8.98 24.34
CA TYR A 741 25.00 -10.36 24.45
C TYR A 741 24.82 -10.85 25.87
N CYS A 742 24.32 -12.07 26.05
CA CYS A 742 24.38 -12.75 27.33
C CYS A 742 24.41 -14.28 27.14
N ARG A 743 25.06 -14.95 28.08
CA ARG A 743 25.05 -16.40 28.27
C ARG A 743 24.46 -16.71 29.63
N ALA A 744 23.53 -17.65 29.69
CA ALA A 744 22.89 -18.07 30.94
C ALA A 744 23.87 -18.86 31.82
N ASN A 745 23.69 -18.79 33.13
CA ASN A 745 24.49 -19.56 34.11
C ASN A 745 23.57 -20.43 34.97
N ASN A 746 23.22 -21.61 34.48
CA ASN A 746 22.40 -22.59 35.20
C ASN A 746 22.86 -24.01 34.87
N PRO A 747 22.55 -25.03 35.69
CA PRO A 747 23.05 -26.40 35.49
C PRO A 747 22.63 -27.07 34.16
N LYS A 748 21.64 -26.52 33.45
CA LYS A 748 21.18 -26.99 32.12
C LYS A 748 22.02 -26.39 30.98
N THR A 749 22.89 -25.41 31.25
CA THR A 749 23.64 -24.67 30.23
C THR A 749 25.10 -25.13 30.16
N PRO A 750 25.63 -25.45 28.96
CA PRO A 750 27.03 -25.86 28.80
C PRO A 750 28.01 -24.79 29.33
N GLY A 751 28.97 -25.23 30.16
CA GLY A 751 29.91 -24.32 30.83
C GLY A 751 29.31 -23.56 32.03
N TYR A 752 28.30 -24.14 32.70
CA TYR A 752 27.82 -23.69 34.00
C TYR A 752 28.96 -23.52 35.01
N ASP A 753 28.88 -22.46 35.80
CA ASP A 753 29.84 -22.09 36.83
C ASP A 753 29.11 -21.85 38.16
N ALA A 754 29.42 -22.67 39.17
CA ALA A 754 28.79 -22.63 40.49
C ALA A 754 29.33 -21.51 41.39
N GLU A 755 30.46 -20.87 41.05
CA GLU A 755 30.98 -19.70 41.78
C GLU A 755 30.30 -18.40 41.30
N LYS A 756 29.65 -18.43 40.14
CA LYS A 756 28.88 -17.30 39.59
C LYS A 756 27.40 -17.37 40.02
N PRO A 757 26.73 -16.22 40.23
CA PRO A 757 25.30 -16.21 40.55
C PRO A 757 24.51 -16.90 39.43
N PRO A 758 23.44 -17.65 39.76
CA PRO A 758 22.66 -18.35 38.74
C PRO A 758 21.89 -17.34 37.87
N SER A 759 21.68 -17.68 36.60
CA SER A 759 20.92 -16.87 35.67
C SER A 759 20.25 -17.67 34.56
N TRP A 760 19.12 -17.14 34.10
CA TRP A 760 18.28 -17.68 33.06
C TRP A 760 18.04 -16.65 31.96
N LEU A 761 17.98 -17.14 30.72
CA LEU A 761 17.48 -16.38 29.58
C LEU A 761 16.08 -16.90 29.23
N VAL A 762 15.11 -15.98 29.18
CA VAL A 762 13.70 -16.31 28.95
C VAL A 762 13.17 -15.48 27.79
N TYR A 763 12.54 -16.12 26.81
CA TYR A 763 11.97 -15.47 25.64
C TYR A 763 10.44 -15.53 25.69
N GLN A 764 9.81 -14.37 25.88
CA GLN A 764 8.38 -14.20 26.12
C GLN A 764 7.70 -13.45 24.98
N ASP A 765 6.53 -13.90 24.52
CA ASP A 765 5.81 -13.34 23.37
C ASP A 765 4.28 -13.23 23.62
N CYS A 766 3.69 -12.07 23.32
CA CYS A 766 2.34 -11.70 23.74
C CYS A 766 1.20 -12.28 22.87
N LYS A 767 0.14 -12.79 23.50
CA LYS A 767 -1.10 -13.29 22.85
C LYS A 767 -2.35 -12.46 23.27
N TYR A 768 -3.32 -12.20 22.38
CA TYR A 768 -4.71 -11.70 22.70
C TYR A 768 -5.79 -12.78 22.45
N THR A 769 -7.11 -12.80 22.74
CA THR A 769 -8.21 -11.96 23.32
C THR A 769 -8.54 -12.12 24.81
N HIS A 770 -8.99 -11.03 25.43
CA HIS A 770 -9.94 -10.96 26.56
C HIS A 770 -10.57 -12.29 27.08
N ASN A 771 -10.72 -12.49 28.40
CA ASN A 771 -11.11 -11.46 29.37
C ASN A 771 -10.52 -11.71 30.77
N ALA A 772 -10.04 -10.65 31.43
CA ALA A 772 -9.50 -10.68 32.78
C ALA A 772 -10.43 -9.94 33.77
N TYR A 773 -11.58 -10.53 34.08
CA TYR A 773 -12.42 -10.14 35.22
C TYR A 773 -13.19 -11.35 35.78
N THR A 774 -13.28 -11.44 37.11
CA THR A 774 -13.96 -12.48 37.94
C THR A 774 -13.09 -13.65 38.43
N ILE A 775 -12.07 -13.32 39.23
CA ILE A 775 -11.78 -14.02 40.48
C ILE A 775 -11.88 -12.90 41.53
N ILE A 776 -12.94 -12.71 42.32
CA ILE A 776 -13.84 -13.68 42.98
C ILE A 776 -15.32 -13.31 42.74
N ASN A 777 -16.16 -14.26 42.33
CA ASN A 777 -17.49 -14.52 42.92
C ASN A 777 -18.17 -15.75 42.28
N TYR A 778 -19.07 -16.39 43.03
CA TYR A 778 -19.67 -17.70 42.68
C TYR A 778 -21.02 -17.57 41.93
N ILE A 779 -21.30 -18.57 41.08
CA ILE A 779 -22.62 -19.06 40.63
C ILE A 779 -23.38 -18.30 39.51
N THR A 780 -23.93 -19.11 38.59
CA THR A 780 -24.90 -18.85 37.50
C THR A 780 -24.49 -18.06 36.24
N ASN A 781 -24.84 -18.66 35.09
CA ASN A 781 -25.08 -18.05 33.77
C ASN A 781 -23.94 -17.27 33.09
N PHE A 782 -22.78 -17.89 32.90
CA PHE A 782 -21.77 -17.43 31.93
C PHE A 782 -21.80 -18.22 30.62
N LYS A 783 -21.79 -17.49 29.49
CA LYS A 783 -21.44 -18.02 28.16
C LYS A 783 -19.98 -17.65 27.89
N PRO A 784 -19.05 -18.60 27.70
CA PRO A 784 -17.63 -18.27 27.59
C PRO A 784 -17.33 -17.42 26.35
N ILE A 785 -16.79 -16.23 26.56
CA ILE A 785 -16.14 -15.43 25.51
C ILE A 785 -14.64 -15.74 25.62
N LEU A 786 -14.10 -16.34 24.55
CA LEU A 786 -12.75 -16.89 24.46
C LEU A 786 -12.25 -16.67 23.03
N ALA A 787 -11.00 -16.31 22.79
CA ALA A 787 -10.46 -16.26 21.42
C ALA A 787 -8.93 -16.52 21.28
N GLY A 788 -8.09 -15.49 21.04
CA GLY A 788 -6.80 -15.63 20.34
C GLY A 788 -6.47 -14.43 19.39
N ASN A 789 -5.25 -14.12 18.92
CA ASN A 789 -3.91 -14.59 19.34
C ASN A 789 -2.75 -13.70 18.75
N ASN A 790 -2.79 -12.37 18.95
CA ASN A 790 -1.82 -11.36 18.45
C ASN A 790 -1.91 -10.00 19.20
N LEU A 791 -0.80 -9.25 19.41
CA LEU A 791 -0.80 -7.98 20.19
C LEU A 791 -1.73 -6.88 19.63
N TYR A 792 -1.69 -6.58 18.33
CA TYR A 792 -2.62 -5.59 17.77
C TYR A 792 -4.08 -6.04 17.85
N GLY A 793 -4.32 -7.35 17.96
CA GLY A 793 -5.61 -7.89 18.34
C GLY A 793 -6.06 -7.37 19.70
N TYR A 794 -5.14 -7.28 20.70
CA TYR A 794 -5.42 -6.77 22.05
C TYR A 794 -6.06 -5.42 22.01
N ALA A 795 -5.35 -4.45 21.45
CA ALA A 795 -5.86 -3.11 21.40
C ALA A 795 -7.18 -3.03 20.60
N MET A 796 -7.32 -3.79 19.51
CA MET A 796 -8.57 -3.83 18.72
C MET A 796 -9.77 -4.48 19.43
N GLY A 797 -9.58 -5.17 20.57
CA GLY A 797 -10.68 -5.64 21.42
C GLY A 797 -11.04 -4.69 22.57
N GLU A 798 -10.22 -3.68 22.84
CA GLU A 798 -10.48 -2.63 23.83
C GLU A 798 -11.46 -1.57 23.29
N TYR A 799 -11.79 -0.56 24.10
CA TYR A 799 -12.58 0.58 23.64
C TYR A 799 -11.81 1.36 22.58
N MET A 800 -12.40 1.49 21.39
CA MET A 800 -11.81 2.10 20.22
C MET A 800 -12.54 3.39 19.82
N PRO A 801 -11.82 4.47 19.45
CA PRO A 801 -12.41 5.70 18.91
C PRO A 801 -13.29 5.44 17.67
N TYR A 802 -14.41 6.15 17.55
CA TYR A 802 -15.29 6.08 16.37
C TYR A 802 -15.86 7.43 15.89
N GLY A 803 -15.91 8.47 16.73
CA GLY A 803 -16.47 9.78 16.34
C GLY A 803 -16.46 10.83 17.44
N GLY A 804 -17.19 11.93 17.23
CA GLY A 804 -17.28 13.05 18.16
C GLY A 804 -15.98 13.84 18.32
N PHE A 805 -15.15 13.93 17.28
CA PHE A 805 -13.80 14.52 17.37
C PHE A 805 -13.86 16.04 17.51
N LYS A 806 -13.41 16.55 18.67
CA LYS A 806 -13.39 17.99 18.97
C LYS A 806 -12.16 18.36 19.78
N TRP A 807 -11.64 19.57 19.55
CA TRP A 807 -10.68 20.16 20.48
C TRP A 807 -11.40 20.49 21.79
N TYR A 808 -10.81 20.13 22.92
CA TYR A 808 -11.40 20.35 24.23
C TYR A 808 -11.32 21.84 24.62
N GLU A 809 -12.48 22.47 24.81
CA GLU A 809 -12.58 23.91 25.11
C GLU A 809 -12.62 24.24 26.61
N GLY A 810 -12.67 23.24 27.47
CA GLY A 810 -12.58 23.40 28.93
C GLY A 810 -11.17 23.77 29.40
N ASP A 811 -11.02 24.02 30.70
CA ASP A 811 -9.74 24.37 31.31
C ASP A 811 -8.71 23.22 31.14
N LEU A 812 -7.52 23.54 30.59
CA LEU A 812 -6.48 22.58 30.22
C LEU A 812 -5.74 22.01 31.43
N ASP A 813 -5.53 22.77 32.49
CA ASP A 813 -4.90 22.25 33.71
C ASP A 813 -5.87 21.28 34.38
N ARG A 814 -7.16 21.66 34.41
CA ARG A 814 -8.26 20.79 34.84
C ARG A 814 -8.50 19.58 33.92
N SER A 815 -7.93 19.55 32.72
CA SER A 815 -8.02 18.36 31.85
C SER A 815 -7.22 17.17 32.38
N LEU A 816 -6.28 17.41 33.32
CA LEU A 816 -5.55 16.38 34.06
C LEU A 816 -6.36 15.84 35.25
N GLU A 817 -7.08 16.67 36.03
CA GLU A 817 -8.02 16.18 37.07
C GLU A 817 -9.00 15.13 36.51
N LEU A 818 -9.48 15.39 35.29
CA LEU A 818 -10.40 14.51 34.58
C LEU A 818 -9.75 13.20 34.10
N LEU A 819 -8.42 13.15 33.93
CA LEU A 819 -7.69 11.95 33.52
C LEU A 819 -7.72 10.87 34.62
N ASP A 820 -7.66 11.28 35.89
CA ASP A 820 -7.71 10.36 37.03
C ASP A 820 -9.09 9.69 37.14
N GLY A 821 -10.17 10.43 36.88
CA GLY A 821 -11.53 9.91 36.80
C GLY A 821 -11.84 9.04 35.57
N MET A 822 -11.01 9.09 34.51
CA MET A 822 -11.22 8.27 33.31
C MET A 822 -10.82 6.81 33.53
N THR A 823 -11.69 5.90 33.13
CA THR A 823 -11.42 4.46 33.01
C THR A 823 -11.24 4.05 31.55
N ASP A 824 -10.59 2.91 31.32
CA ASP A 824 -10.40 2.28 30.01
C ASP A 824 -11.69 2.01 29.21
N LYS A 825 -12.84 1.97 29.90
CA LYS A 825 -14.17 1.68 29.34
C LYS A 825 -15.11 2.89 29.42
N SER A 826 -14.55 4.10 29.54
CA SER A 826 -15.31 5.36 29.49
C SER A 826 -15.77 5.63 28.05
N ASP A 827 -17.02 6.07 27.83
CA ASP A 827 -17.52 6.35 26.46
C ASP A 827 -16.81 7.53 25.78
N VAL A 828 -16.09 8.35 26.55
CA VAL A 828 -15.24 9.46 26.09
C VAL A 828 -13.77 9.11 26.30
N GLY A 829 -12.95 9.32 25.28
CA GLY A 829 -11.49 9.18 25.31
C GLY A 829 -10.79 10.48 24.91
N ARG A 830 -9.48 10.57 25.18
CA ARG A 830 -8.67 11.79 24.94
C ARG A 830 -7.26 11.50 24.40
N ILE A 831 -6.73 12.46 23.65
CA ILE A 831 -5.34 12.52 23.20
C ILE A 831 -4.77 13.89 23.63
N TYR A 832 -3.64 13.88 24.33
CA TYR A 832 -3.01 15.06 24.90
C TYR A 832 -1.75 15.43 24.10
N GLU A 833 -1.49 16.72 23.89
CA GLU A 833 -0.17 17.25 23.52
C GLU A 833 0.44 17.93 24.74
N VAL A 834 1.52 17.37 25.27
CA VAL A 834 2.06 17.70 26.62
C VAL A 834 3.57 17.84 26.62
N ASP A 835 4.09 18.74 27.46
CA ASP A 835 5.51 18.74 27.84
C ASP A 835 5.66 17.84 29.07
N ILE A 836 6.55 16.84 28.97
CA ILE A 836 6.79 15.85 30.04
C ILE A 836 8.28 15.80 30.38
N THR A 837 8.58 15.87 31.66
CA THR A 837 9.93 15.70 32.21
C THR A 837 10.08 14.31 32.84
N TYR A 838 11.24 13.71 32.64
CA TYR A 838 11.69 12.48 33.26
C TYR A 838 12.55 12.86 34.48
N PRO A 839 12.17 12.50 35.71
CA PRO A 839 13.03 12.70 36.88
C PRO A 839 14.27 11.79 36.84
N ASP A 840 15.45 12.35 37.17
CA ASP A 840 16.73 11.61 37.15
C ASP A 840 16.71 10.36 38.03
N GLY A 841 16.00 10.40 39.16
CA GLY A 841 15.85 9.25 40.07
C GLY A 841 15.11 8.05 39.48
N LEU A 842 14.48 8.18 38.31
CA LEU A 842 13.87 7.09 37.56
C LEU A 842 14.77 6.52 36.46
N HIS A 843 15.95 7.09 36.24
CA HIS A 843 16.82 6.70 35.12
C HIS A 843 17.29 5.25 35.23
N ASP A 844 17.89 4.85 36.36
CA ASP A 844 18.30 3.45 36.58
C ASP A 844 17.10 2.48 36.61
N ALA A 845 15.98 2.92 37.17
CA ALA A 845 14.75 2.12 37.28
C ALA A 845 14.15 1.81 35.91
N HIS A 846 14.20 2.75 34.96
CA HIS A 846 13.55 2.67 33.65
C HIS A 846 14.51 2.51 32.46
N ASN A 847 15.83 2.49 32.67
CA ASN A 847 16.87 2.41 31.63
C ASN A 847 16.61 1.33 30.58
N ASP A 848 16.13 0.17 31.01
CA ASP A 848 15.88 -1.01 30.19
C ASP A 848 14.76 -0.83 29.15
N LEU A 849 13.74 -0.02 29.45
CA LEU A 849 12.55 0.20 28.59
C LEU A 849 11.89 1.59 28.82
N PRO A 850 12.55 2.72 28.49
CA PRO A 850 12.01 4.05 28.83
C PRO A 850 10.61 4.33 28.27
N PHE A 851 9.81 5.04 29.06
CA PHE A 851 8.46 5.47 28.67
C PHE A 851 8.48 6.50 27.52
N LEU A 852 7.38 6.56 26.75
CA LEU A 852 7.10 7.58 25.75
C LEU A 852 8.20 7.75 24.67
N PRO A 853 8.47 6.71 23.84
CA PRO A 853 9.53 6.75 22.83
C PRO A 853 9.23 7.82 21.77
N ARG A 854 10.28 8.38 21.13
CA ARG A 854 10.17 9.44 20.12
C ARG A 854 10.90 9.07 18.83
N ASN A 855 10.44 9.58 17.70
CA ASN A 855 11.17 9.48 16.43
C ASN A 855 12.27 10.55 16.41
N ALA A 856 13.54 10.14 16.41
CA ALA A 856 14.69 11.04 16.32
C ALA A 856 15.84 10.40 15.52
N VAL A 857 16.81 11.20 15.07
CA VAL A 857 18.05 10.67 14.47
C VAL A 857 19.05 10.37 15.59
N PRO A 858 19.48 9.11 15.80
CA PRO A 858 20.47 8.80 16.83
C PRO A 858 21.85 9.44 16.55
N PRO A 859 22.64 9.75 17.58
CA PRO A 859 24.04 10.16 17.41
C PRO A 859 24.83 9.21 16.51
N GLY A 860 25.65 9.76 15.62
CA GLY A 860 26.41 8.98 14.62
C GLY A 860 25.57 8.34 13.50
N SER A 861 24.24 8.53 13.49
CA SER A 861 23.36 8.02 12.44
C SER A 861 22.90 9.13 11.48
N LYS A 862 22.52 8.73 10.27
CA LYS A 862 21.85 9.59 9.27
C LYS A 862 20.37 9.22 9.09
N VAL A 863 19.80 8.44 10.01
CA VAL A 863 18.47 7.79 9.88
C VAL A 863 17.58 8.15 11.06
N ASN A 864 16.36 8.59 10.79
CA ASN A 864 15.34 8.76 11.82
C ASN A 864 14.84 7.37 12.30
N LYS A 865 14.84 7.14 13.62
CA LYS A 865 14.43 5.89 14.27
C LYS A 865 13.52 6.19 15.44
N LEU A 866 12.63 5.24 15.77
CA LEU A 866 11.92 5.26 17.05
C LEU A 866 12.92 4.90 18.16
N MET A 867 13.11 5.82 19.11
CA MET A 867 14.03 5.70 20.24
C MET A 867 13.26 5.82 21.53
N ALA A 868 13.38 4.85 22.44
CA ALA A 868 13.10 5.09 23.85
C ALA A 868 14.30 5.86 24.44
N THR A 869 14.06 6.98 25.11
CA THR A 869 15.10 7.77 25.78
C THR A 869 14.58 8.28 27.10
N LEU A 870 15.49 8.54 28.05
CA LEU A 870 15.17 9.11 29.35
C LEU A 870 15.08 10.66 29.31
N GLU A 871 15.24 11.28 28.14
CA GLU A 871 15.18 12.75 28.02
C GLU A 871 13.78 13.32 28.26
N ARG A 872 13.71 14.62 28.55
CA ARG A 872 12.53 15.47 28.40
C ARG A 872 11.83 15.24 27.04
N LYS A 873 10.49 15.34 27.04
CA LYS A 873 9.62 15.16 25.88
C LYS A 873 8.74 16.40 25.68
N ASP A 874 9.19 17.35 24.86
CA ASP A 874 8.41 18.54 24.53
C ASP A 874 7.31 18.24 23.50
N ARG A 875 6.12 18.81 23.69
CA ARG A 875 4.94 18.72 22.81
C ARG A 875 4.61 17.28 22.37
N TYR A 876 4.76 16.34 23.29
CA TYR A 876 4.57 14.93 23.03
C TYR A 876 3.07 14.60 22.93
N ILE A 877 2.65 14.07 21.77
CA ILE A 877 1.27 13.64 21.52
C ILE A 877 1.08 12.21 22.02
N VAL A 878 0.12 11.96 22.92
CA VAL A 878 -0.05 10.70 23.64
C VAL A 878 -1.52 10.38 23.95
N HIS A 879 -1.88 9.09 23.90
CA HIS A 879 -3.22 8.60 24.27
C HIS A 879 -3.41 8.63 25.80
N TYR A 880 -4.63 8.93 26.26
CA TYR A 880 -4.92 9.11 27.70
C TYR A 880 -4.44 7.94 28.58
N ARG A 881 -4.60 6.69 28.13
CA ARG A 881 -4.14 5.50 28.88
C ARG A 881 -2.61 5.46 29.08
N ASN A 882 -1.84 5.69 28.00
CA ASN A 882 -0.36 5.79 28.08
C ASN A 882 0.10 6.98 28.94
N LEU A 883 -0.61 8.11 28.89
CA LEU A 883 -0.30 9.27 29.75
C LEU A 883 -0.53 8.93 31.23
N LYS A 884 -1.66 8.30 31.56
CA LYS A 884 -1.99 7.85 32.91
C LYS A 884 -0.99 6.82 33.43
N GLN A 885 -0.56 5.88 32.59
CA GLN A 885 0.47 4.90 32.93
C GLN A 885 1.84 5.56 33.18
N ALA A 886 2.24 6.55 32.35
CA ALA A 886 3.48 7.29 32.54
C ALA A 886 3.49 8.10 33.85
N ILE A 887 2.39 8.79 34.18
CA ILE A 887 2.22 9.53 35.44
C ILE A 887 2.24 8.58 36.64
N ALA A 888 1.56 7.43 36.55
CA ALA A 888 1.58 6.39 37.60
C ALA A 888 2.96 5.77 37.84
N ASN A 889 3.87 5.86 36.86
CA ASN A 889 5.28 5.50 36.98
C ASN A 889 6.19 6.72 37.26
N GLY A 890 5.64 7.86 37.67
CA GLY A 890 6.39 9.02 38.18
C GLY A 890 6.91 10.02 37.13
N LEU A 891 6.52 9.91 35.85
CA LEU A 891 6.83 10.96 34.87
C LEU A 891 5.94 12.20 35.12
N ILE A 892 6.52 13.39 35.02
CA ILE A 892 5.86 14.65 35.41
C ILE A 892 5.39 15.39 34.17
N VAL A 893 4.09 15.65 34.07
CA VAL A 893 3.52 16.59 33.08
C VAL A 893 3.76 18.01 33.58
N GLU A 894 4.53 18.80 32.83
CA GLU A 894 4.74 20.22 33.16
C GLU A 894 3.67 21.12 32.55
N LYS A 895 3.13 20.73 31.38
CA LYS A 895 2.23 21.57 30.61
C LYS A 895 1.37 20.77 29.64
N VAL A 896 0.08 21.10 29.58
CA VAL A 896 -0.82 20.70 28.49
C VAL A 896 -0.89 21.82 27.46
N HIS A 897 -0.66 21.52 26.17
CA HIS A 897 -0.80 22.49 25.07
C HIS A 897 -2.17 22.42 24.40
N ARG A 898 -2.68 21.21 24.16
CA ARG A 898 -3.96 20.91 23.51
C ARG A 898 -4.44 19.53 23.93
N VAL A 899 -5.76 19.33 23.91
CA VAL A 899 -6.40 18.02 24.07
C VAL A 899 -7.43 17.83 22.96
N LEU A 900 -7.40 16.66 22.31
CA LEU A 900 -8.42 16.19 21.36
C LEU A 900 -9.31 15.17 22.10
N GLU A 901 -10.60 15.47 22.20
CA GLU A 901 -11.62 14.62 22.84
C GLU A 901 -12.42 13.88 21.76
N PHE A 902 -12.79 12.62 22.04
CA PHE A 902 -13.50 11.74 21.11
C PHE A 902 -14.41 10.74 21.85
N GLN A 903 -15.36 10.15 21.13
CA GLN A 903 -16.19 9.02 21.59
C GLN A 903 -15.54 7.68 21.22
N GLN A 904 -15.62 6.73 22.14
CA GLN A 904 -15.03 5.38 22.02
C GLN A 904 -15.96 4.30 22.57
N SER A 905 -15.87 3.08 22.03
CA SER A 905 -16.59 1.91 22.55
C SER A 905 -15.94 0.61 22.08
N GLY A 906 -16.26 -0.53 22.71
CA GLY A 906 -15.78 -1.86 22.30
C GLY A 906 -16.40 -2.40 20.99
N TRP A 907 -16.59 -1.55 19.97
CA TRP A 907 -17.30 -1.89 18.73
C TRP A 907 -16.56 -2.92 17.87
N LEU A 908 -15.22 -2.89 17.87
CA LEU A 908 -14.37 -3.73 17.03
C LEU A 908 -14.18 -5.15 17.60
N ALA A 909 -14.27 -5.32 18.92
CA ALA A 909 -14.06 -6.59 19.62
C ALA A 909 -14.82 -7.77 18.98
N LYS A 910 -16.11 -7.57 18.68
CA LYS A 910 -16.99 -8.59 18.09
C LYS A 910 -16.43 -9.19 16.78
N TYR A 911 -15.72 -8.40 15.98
CA TYR A 911 -15.11 -8.85 14.72
C TYR A 911 -13.81 -9.64 14.96
N ILE A 912 -13.01 -9.22 15.96
CA ILE A 912 -11.84 -9.96 16.42
C ILE A 912 -12.26 -11.33 16.97
N ASP A 913 -13.34 -11.37 17.78
CA ASP A 913 -13.94 -12.59 18.32
C ASP A 913 -14.43 -13.53 17.19
N LEU A 914 -15.17 -13.01 16.20
CA LEU A 914 -15.63 -13.78 15.03
C LEU A 914 -14.47 -14.46 14.31
N ASN A 915 -13.49 -13.67 13.87
CA ASN A 915 -12.37 -14.17 13.08
C ASN A 915 -11.59 -15.23 13.86
N THR A 916 -11.45 -15.05 15.17
CA THR A 916 -10.75 -16.02 15.99
C THR A 916 -11.56 -17.28 16.30
N GLU A 917 -12.88 -17.20 16.45
CA GLU A 917 -13.71 -18.40 16.54
C GLU A 917 -13.61 -19.26 15.26
N MET A 918 -13.54 -18.62 14.09
CA MET A 918 -13.24 -19.35 12.84
C MET A 918 -11.79 -19.87 12.83
N ARG A 919 -10.82 -19.10 13.34
CA ARG A 919 -9.42 -19.54 13.52
C ARG A 919 -9.25 -20.73 14.48
N LYS A 920 -10.21 -21.00 15.37
CA LYS A 920 -10.24 -22.22 16.21
C LYS A 920 -10.85 -23.42 15.49
N LYS A 921 -11.83 -23.18 14.61
CA LYS A 921 -12.54 -24.21 13.81
C LYS A 921 -11.79 -24.61 12.55
N ALA A 922 -10.86 -23.78 12.09
CA ALA A 922 -10.03 -24.00 10.92
C ALA A 922 -9.13 -25.24 11.06
N ASP A 923 -9.48 -26.32 10.35
CA ASP A 923 -8.78 -27.61 10.36
C ASP A 923 -7.40 -27.55 9.69
N ASN A 924 -7.26 -26.75 8.63
CA ASN A 924 -6.03 -26.62 7.83
C ASN A 924 -5.19 -25.39 8.23
N ALA A 925 -3.94 -25.32 7.75
CA ALA A 925 -3.01 -24.26 8.14
C ALA A 925 -3.36 -22.92 7.47
N PHE A 926 -3.73 -22.96 6.19
CA PHE A 926 -4.10 -21.78 5.41
C PHE A 926 -5.22 -20.96 6.09
N GLU A 927 -6.34 -21.58 6.45
CA GLU A 927 -7.45 -20.88 7.11
C GLU A 927 -7.03 -20.26 8.44
N ARG A 928 -6.22 -20.97 9.23
CA ARG A 928 -5.72 -20.47 10.52
C ARG A 928 -4.90 -19.19 10.36
N ASP A 929 -4.12 -19.03 9.31
CA ASP A 929 -3.34 -17.80 9.10
C ASP A 929 -4.03 -16.77 8.21
N PHE A 930 -5.03 -17.16 7.40
CA PHE A 930 -5.98 -16.24 6.79
C PHE A 930 -6.77 -15.45 7.85
N PHE A 931 -7.40 -16.11 8.83
CA PHE A 931 -8.11 -15.42 9.91
C PHE A 931 -7.18 -14.56 10.79
N LYS A 932 -5.89 -14.93 10.93
CA LYS A 932 -4.85 -14.09 11.57
C LYS A 932 -4.58 -12.82 10.76
N LEU A 933 -4.42 -12.97 9.44
CA LEU A 933 -4.17 -11.89 8.50
C LEU A 933 -5.34 -10.90 8.48
N LEU A 934 -6.59 -11.37 8.47
CA LEU A 934 -7.77 -10.51 8.47
C LEU A 934 -7.80 -9.52 9.65
N ASN A 935 -7.43 -9.96 10.86
CA ASN A 935 -7.30 -9.08 12.03
C ASN A 935 -6.17 -8.05 11.83
N ASN A 936 -4.94 -8.50 11.56
CA ASN A 936 -3.79 -7.60 11.35
C ASN A 936 -4.02 -6.58 10.22
N ALA A 937 -4.76 -6.97 9.19
CA ALA A 937 -5.03 -6.14 8.03
C ALA A 937 -6.09 -5.05 8.29
N VAL A 938 -7.01 -5.20 9.27
CA VAL A 938 -7.88 -4.09 9.70
C VAL A 938 -7.03 -2.93 10.21
N PHE A 939 -6.12 -3.20 11.17
CA PHE A 939 -5.16 -2.22 11.68
C PHE A 939 -4.36 -1.57 10.53
N GLY A 940 -3.75 -2.36 9.65
CA GLY A 940 -2.98 -1.85 8.51
C GLY A 940 -3.76 -0.93 7.57
N LYS A 941 -5.08 -1.11 7.44
CA LYS A 941 -5.95 -0.28 6.58
C LYS A 941 -6.41 1.03 7.23
N THR A 942 -6.47 1.09 8.57
CA THR A 942 -6.63 2.35 9.30
C THR A 942 -5.40 3.24 9.14
N MET A 943 -4.21 2.64 9.09
CA MET A 943 -2.89 3.27 8.96
C MET A 943 -2.43 3.53 7.51
N GLU A 944 -3.31 3.39 6.51
CA GLU A 944 -2.94 3.44 5.10
C GLU A 944 -2.54 4.87 4.67
N CYS A 945 -1.23 5.14 4.57
CA CYS A 945 -0.70 6.46 4.21
C CYS A 945 -1.10 6.89 2.79
N VAL A 946 -2.11 7.76 2.69
CA VAL A 946 -2.62 8.31 1.43
C VAL A 946 -1.61 9.16 0.66
N ARG A 947 -0.57 9.69 1.34
CA ARG A 947 0.49 10.52 0.74
C ARG A 947 1.47 9.72 -0.13
N ASN A 948 1.56 8.40 0.08
CA ASN A 948 2.49 7.50 -0.63
C ASN A 948 1.87 6.88 -1.89
N ARG A 949 0.61 7.21 -2.24
CA ARG A 949 -0.08 6.66 -3.41
C ARG A 949 0.55 7.19 -4.70
N ILE A 950 0.84 6.29 -5.64
CA ILE A 950 1.36 6.63 -6.96
C ILE A 950 0.19 6.81 -7.93
N SER A 951 0.25 7.85 -8.77
CA SER A 951 -0.70 8.06 -9.88
C SER A 951 -0.02 7.64 -11.18
N ILE A 952 -0.40 6.47 -11.72
CA ILE A 952 0.06 5.98 -13.02
C ILE A 952 -1.15 5.79 -13.94
N GLU A 953 -0.98 6.13 -15.22
CA GLU A 953 -1.94 5.84 -16.28
C GLU A 953 -1.24 5.04 -17.40
N LEU A 954 -1.80 3.90 -17.80
CA LEU A 954 -1.33 3.15 -18.99
C LEU A 954 -1.98 3.73 -20.26
N VAL A 955 -1.16 4.00 -21.27
CA VAL A 955 -1.55 4.79 -22.45
C VAL A 955 -1.11 4.11 -23.74
N SER A 956 -2.09 3.77 -24.58
CA SER A 956 -1.91 3.27 -25.95
C SER A 956 -2.34 4.26 -27.05
N CYS A 957 -2.54 5.53 -26.68
CA CYS A 957 -3.03 6.57 -27.59
C CYS A 957 -2.09 7.79 -27.59
N PRO A 958 -1.39 8.09 -28.70
CA PRO A 958 -0.47 9.23 -28.80
C PRO A 958 -1.13 10.59 -28.45
N ARG A 959 -2.39 10.79 -28.87
CA ARG A 959 -3.19 11.98 -28.50
C ARG A 959 -3.43 12.10 -26.98
N ARG A 960 -3.53 10.97 -26.27
CA ARG A 960 -3.61 10.96 -24.79
C ARG A 960 -2.24 11.20 -24.17
N MET A 961 -1.17 10.62 -24.73
CA MET A 961 0.21 10.81 -24.27
C MET A 961 0.62 12.29 -24.28
N ARG A 962 0.51 13.00 -25.42
CA ARG A 962 0.80 14.45 -25.50
C ARG A 962 0.01 15.26 -24.46
N LYS A 963 -1.28 14.95 -24.28
CA LYS A 963 -2.13 15.61 -23.26
C LYS A 963 -1.77 15.29 -21.81
N LEU A 964 -0.96 14.27 -21.55
CA LEU A 964 -0.41 13.98 -20.22
C LEU A 964 0.98 14.60 -20.03
N ILE A 965 1.87 14.54 -21.03
CA ILE A 965 3.19 15.21 -21.03
C ILE A 965 3.03 16.71 -20.76
N ASN A 966 2.08 17.36 -21.42
CA ASN A 966 1.86 18.81 -21.32
C ASN A 966 1.20 19.25 -19.99
N LYS A 967 0.95 18.35 -19.02
CA LYS A 967 0.48 18.75 -17.69
C LYS A 967 1.64 19.28 -16.83
N PRO A 968 1.41 20.30 -15.98
CA PRO A 968 2.33 20.67 -14.88
C PRO A 968 2.49 19.59 -13.79
N THR A 969 1.77 18.47 -13.89
CA THR A 969 1.83 17.33 -12.95
C THR A 969 2.49 16.08 -13.56
N PHE A 970 3.01 16.16 -14.79
CA PHE A 970 3.80 15.11 -15.40
C PHE A 970 5.14 14.91 -14.66
N LYS A 971 5.65 13.67 -14.61
CA LYS A 971 6.98 13.35 -14.04
C LYS A 971 7.91 12.65 -15.02
N HIS A 972 7.45 11.59 -15.65
CA HIS A 972 8.20 10.76 -16.60
C HIS A 972 7.28 9.68 -17.19
N VAL A 973 7.79 8.99 -18.21
CA VAL A 973 7.18 7.80 -18.79
C VAL A 973 8.01 6.57 -18.44
N THR A 974 7.43 5.38 -18.53
CA THR A 974 8.17 4.12 -18.69
C THR A 974 7.53 3.36 -19.86
N THR A 975 8.30 3.14 -20.91
CA THR A 975 7.85 2.43 -22.12
C THR A 975 7.75 0.93 -21.83
N TYR A 976 6.75 0.27 -22.40
CA TYR A 976 6.64 -1.20 -22.46
C TYR A 976 6.82 -1.72 -23.88
N THR A 977 6.16 -1.07 -24.85
CA THR A 977 6.27 -1.33 -26.29
C THR A 977 6.11 -0.02 -27.05
N GLU A 978 6.40 0.00 -28.36
CA GLU A 978 6.15 1.15 -29.24
C GLU A 978 4.71 1.71 -29.11
N ASN A 979 3.74 0.84 -28.77
CA ASN A 979 2.32 1.17 -28.68
C ASN A 979 1.78 1.27 -27.24
N LEU A 980 2.61 1.09 -26.20
CA LEU A 980 2.16 1.15 -24.81
C LEU A 980 3.21 1.71 -23.86
N ALA A 981 2.80 2.68 -23.04
CA ALA A 981 3.65 3.22 -21.98
C ALA A 981 2.86 3.62 -20.72
N ALA A 982 3.53 3.56 -19.57
CA ALA A 982 3.05 4.06 -18.28
C ALA A 982 3.46 5.53 -18.06
N VAL A 983 2.51 6.40 -17.76
CA VAL A 983 2.77 7.81 -17.42
C VAL A 983 2.69 8.03 -15.92
N SER A 984 3.78 8.46 -15.30
CA SER A 984 3.87 8.76 -13.86
C SER A 984 3.49 10.23 -13.60
N LEU A 985 2.57 10.48 -12.66
CA LEU A 985 2.06 11.82 -12.33
C LEU A 985 2.31 12.19 -10.85
N GLN A 986 2.34 13.50 -10.59
CA GLN A 986 2.24 14.10 -9.27
C GLN A 986 0.78 14.34 -8.88
N MET A 987 0.41 14.02 -7.64
CA MET A 987 -0.92 14.33 -7.10
C MET A 987 -1.09 15.83 -6.89
N SER A 988 -2.21 16.42 -7.33
CA SER A 988 -2.54 17.84 -7.09
C SER A 988 -3.51 18.05 -5.92
N ASP A 989 -4.10 16.98 -5.41
CA ASP A 989 -4.84 16.95 -4.14
C ASP A 989 -4.74 15.57 -3.49
N ILE A 990 -5.01 15.50 -2.19
CA ILE A 990 -5.12 14.25 -1.41
C ILE A 990 -6.43 14.28 -0.64
N ARG A 991 -7.31 13.30 -0.87
CA ARG A 991 -8.52 13.11 -0.05
C ARG A 991 -8.21 12.32 1.22
N PHE A 992 -8.17 13.01 2.35
CA PHE A 992 -8.06 12.36 3.65
C PHE A 992 -9.38 11.65 3.97
N SER A 993 -9.34 10.33 4.04
CA SER A 993 -10.51 9.43 4.02
C SER A 993 -10.21 8.13 4.77
N LYS A 994 -9.38 8.22 5.82
CA LYS A 994 -8.86 7.10 6.60
C LYS A 994 -9.03 7.39 8.09
N PRO A 995 -9.56 6.44 8.89
CA PRO A 995 -9.75 6.62 10.33
C PRO A 995 -8.42 6.34 11.07
N ILE A 996 -7.41 7.19 10.81
CA ILE A 996 -6.04 7.02 11.35
C ILE A 996 -5.99 7.04 12.88
N TYR A 997 -7.00 7.62 13.52
CA TYR A 997 -7.19 7.60 14.98
C TYR A 997 -7.35 6.19 15.55
N VAL A 998 -7.95 5.24 14.81
CA VAL A 998 -8.08 3.84 15.25
C VAL A 998 -6.70 3.21 15.29
N GLY A 999 -5.90 3.38 14.24
CA GLY A 999 -4.54 2.86 14.18
C GLY A 999 -3.59 3.51 15.19
N PHE A 1000 -3.77 4.81 15.48
CA PHE A 1000 -3.09 5.48 16.59
C PHE A 1000 -3.46 4.84 17.94
N ALA A 1001 -4.76 4.70 18.25
CA ALA A 1001 -5.20 4.08 19.51
C ALA A 1001 -4.72 2.61 19.63
N VAL A 1002 -4.76 1.84 18.54
CA VAL A 1002 -4.21 0.48 18.48
C VAL A 1002 -2.72 0.46 18.83
N LEU A 1003 -1.93 1.35 18.23
CA LEU A 1003 -0.50 1.46 18.50
C LEU A 1003 -0.18 1.92 19.93
N GLU A 1004 -1.02 2.74 20.54
CA GLU A 1004 -0.78 3.26 21.89
C GLU A 1004 -1.15 2.24 22.96
N ILE A 1005 -2.35 1.67 22.91
CA ILE A 1005 -2.81 0.61 23.84
C ILE A 1005 -1.95 -0.66 23.72
N SER A 1006 -1.35 -0.91 22.55
CA SER A 1006 -0.38 -2.01 22.40
C SER A 1006 0.94 -1.76 23.17
N LYS A 1007 1.40 -0.51 23.31
CA LYS A 1007 2.58 -0.21 24.14
C LYS A 1007 2.26 -0.33 25.63
N GLU A 1008 1.09 0.17 26.02
CA GLU A 1008 0.57 0.12 27.39
C GLU A 1008 0.63 -1.29 28.00
N LEU A 1009 0.19 -2.32 27.26
CA LEU A 1009 0.25 -3.71 27.71
C LEU A 1009 1.69 -4.21 27.91
N MET A 1010 2.61 -3.84 27.02
CA MET A 1010 4.02 -4.24 27.11
C MET A 1010 4.70 -3.54 28.30
N TYR A 1011 4.34 -2.28 28.58
CA TYR A 1011 4.78 -1.56 29.79
C TYR A 1011 4.17 -2.12 31.08
N ASP A 1012 2.87 -2.49 31.11
CA ASP A 1012 2.23 -3.13 32.27
C ASP A 1012 2.94 -4.45 32.59
N TYR A 1013 3.17 -5.28 31.58
CA TYR A 1013 3.84 -6.55 31.78
C TYR A 1013 5.30 -6.40 32.22
N HIS A 1014 6.06 -5.46 31.64
CA HIS A 1014 7.44 -5.25 32.08
C HIS A 1014 7.52 -4.70 33.52
N TYR A 1015 6.76 -3.64 33.84
CA TYR A 1015 6.89 -2.93 35.10
C TYR A 1015 6.02 -3.52 36.23
N ASN A 1016 4.71 -3.70 35.99
CA ASN A 1016 3.77 -4.13 37.02
C ASN A 1016 3.77 -5.64 37.28
N VAL A 1017 4.31 -6.45 36.35
CA VAL A 1017 4.44 -7.92 36.51
C VAL A 1017 5.91 -8.31 36.71
N MET A 1018 6.74 -8.19 35.67
CA MET A 1018 8.09 -8.80 35.67
C MET A 1018 9.08 -8.09 36.61
N ARG A 1019 9.26 -6.76 36.49
CA ARG A 1019 10.09 -5.97 37.43
C ARG A 1019 9.50 -5.98 38.84
N ARG A 1020 8.17 -5.96 38.99
CA ARG A 1020 7.53 -6.04 40.32
C ARG A 1020 7.85 -7.33 41.08
N HIS A 1021 8.03 -8.46 40.39
CA HIS A 1021 8.40 -9.72 41.03
C HIS A 1021 9.90 -9.84 41.30
N TYR A 1022 10.74 -9.58 40.30
CA TYR A 1022 12.19 -9.82 40.37
C TYR A 1022 13.01 -8.61 40.87
N ASN A 1023 12.39 -7.43 41.00
CA ASN A 1023 13.06 -6.16 41.26
C ASN A 1023 14.31 -5.97 40.36
N ASP A 1024 15.50 -5.80 40.91
CA ASP A 1024 16.75 -5.59 40.17
C ASP A 1024 17.46 -6.87 39.71
N SER A 1025 16.90 -8.04 40.05
CA SER A 1025 17.36 -9.35 39.56
C SER A 1025 16.97 -9.63 38.10
N ILE A 1026 16.23 -8.73 37.44
CA ILE A 1026 15.83 -8.86 36.03
C ILE A 1026 16.36 -7.70 35.18
N ARG A 1027 16.82 -8.01 33.97
CA ARG A 1027 17.14 -7.06 32.91
C ARG A 1027 16.45 -7.43 31.60
N LEU A 1028 15.86 -6.46 30.91
CA LEU A 1028 15.35 -6.65 29.55
C LEU A 1028 16.55 -6.59 28.59
N MET A 1029 16.88 -7.72 27.95
CA MET A 1029 17.91 -7.79 26.92
C MET A 1029 17.44 -7.11 25.63
N TYR A 1030 16.23 -7.48 25.20
CA TYR A 1030 15.73 -7.18 23.85
C TYR A 1030 14.20 -7.08 23.82
N MET A 1031 13.70 -6.22 22.93
CA MET A 1031 12.29 -6.13 22.56
C MET A 1031 12.16 -6.04 21.04
N ASP A 1032 11.20 -6.77 20.46
CA ASP A 1032 10.63 -6.45 19.16
C ASP A 1032 9.11 -6.55 19.23
N THR A 1033 8.45 -5.39 19.21
CA THR A 1033 7.00 -5.19 19.07
C THR A 1033 6.14 -5.85 20.15
N ASP A 1034 5.88 -7.14 20.01
CA ASP A 1034 5.07 -8.01 20.88
C ASP A 1034 5.88 -9.04 21.67
N SER A 1035 7.21 -8.99 21.53
CA SER A 1035 8.15 -9.98 22.06
C SER A 1035 9.25 -9.36 22.92
N LEU A 1036 9.63 -10.05 24.00
CA LEU A 1036 10.54 -9.60 25.08
C LEU A 1036 11.52 -10.71 25.44
N ILE A 1037 12.81 -10.40 25.61
CA ILE A 1037 13.84 -11.34 26.05
C ILE A 1037 14.48 -10.80 27.32
N TYR A 1038 14.46 -11.60 28.39
CA TYR A 1038 14.96 -11.23 29.71
C TYR A 1038 16.19 -12.04 30.11
N ARG A 1039 17.15 -11.39 30.80
CA ARG A 1039 18.03 -12.07 31.76
C ARG A 1039 17.39 -11.97 33.14
N ILE A 1040 17.28 -13.10 33.83
CA ILE A 1040 16.77 -13.19 35.20
C ILE A 1040 17.83 -13.89 36.06
N HIS A 1041 18.16 -13.32 37.22
CA HIS A 1041 18.98 -13.97 38.24
C HIS A 1041 18.07 -14.79 39.17
N THR A 1042 17.98 -16.09 38.91
CA THR A 1042 17.14 -17.08 39.60
C THR A 1042 17.75 -18.48 39.45
N GLU A 1043 17.36 -19.43 40.32
CA GLU A 1043 17.75 -20.84 40.24
C GLU A 1043 17.07 -21.58 39.08
N ASP A 1044 15.73 -21.46 38.96
CA ASP A 1044 14.94 -22.02 37.85
C ASP A 1044 13.68 -21.16 37.62
N PHE A 1045 13.60 -20.53 36.45
CA PHE A 1045 12.47 -19.66 36.07
C PHE A 1045 11.10 -20.39 36.13
N TYR A 1046 11.05 -21.69 35.84
CA TYR A 1046 9.80 -22.44 35.90
C TYR A 1046 9.40 -22.77 37.34
N LYS A 1047 10.35 -22.84 38.29
CA LYS A 1047 10.05 -22.92 39.72
C LYS A 1047 9.44 -21.60 40.22
N ASP A 1048 9.99 -20.46 39.81
CA ASP A 1048 9.43 -19.13 40.16
C ASP A 1048 7.95 -19.00 39.73
N LEU A 1049 7.58 -19.56 38.57
CA LEU A 1049 6.18 -19.61 38.10
C LEU A 1049 5.27 -20.46 39.01
N LEU A 1050 5.77 -21.57 39.58
CA LEU A 1050 4.98 -22.40 40.49
C LEU A 1050 4.83 -21.72 41.86
N ASP A 1051 5.93 -21.16 42.37
CA ASP A 1051 5.99 -20.53 43.68
C ASP A 1051 5.25 -19.16 43.70
N ASN A 1052 5.04 -18.53 42.53
CA ASN A 1052 4.25 -17.31 42.36
C ASN A 1052 3.05 -17.51 41.38
N PRO A 1053 1.87 -17.95 41.88
CA PRO A 1053 0.67 -18.13 41.06
C PRO A 1053 0.24 -16.88 40.27
N ALA A 1054 0.46 -15.68 40.79
CA ALA A 1054 0.09 -14.42 40.12
C ALA A 1054 1.00 -14.11 38.91
N LEU A 1055 2.24 -14.63 38.89
CA LEU A 1055 3.10 -14.56 37.72
C LEU A 1055 2.68 -15.60 36.67
N LEU A 1056 2.41 -16.84 37.08
CA LEU A 1056 1.91 -17.90 36.19
C LEU A 1056 0.51 -17.58 35.62
N GLU A 1057 -0.32 -16.83 36.33
CA GLU A 1057 -1.58 -16.26 35.81
C GLU A 1057 -1.38 -15.29 34.64
N ARG A 1058 -0.20 -14.68 34.50
CA ARG A 1058 0.16 -13.82 33.36
C ARG A 1058 0.78 -14.60 32.18
N MET A 1059 0.84 -15.94 32.23
CA MET A 1059 1.53 -16.79 31.24
C MET A 1059 0.60 -17.81 30.53
N ASP A 1060 0.76 -17.97 29.21
CA ASP A 1060 0.23 -19.11 28.44
C ASP A 1060 1.29 -20.20 28.32
N THR A 1061 1.25 -21.15 29.26
CA THR A 1061 2.14 -22.32 29.34
C THR A 1061 1.62 -23.56 28.60
N SER A 1062 0.60 -23.43 27.77
CA SER A 1062 -0.05 -24.58 27.09
C SER A 1062 0.78 -25.24 25.99
N ASN A 1063 1.91 -24.63 25.62
CA ASN A 1063 2.90 -25.17 24.69
C ASN A 1063 4.04 -25.93 25.37
N LEU A 1064 4.10 -25.94 26.71
CA LEU A 1064 4.97 -26.84 27.45
C LEU A 1064 4.47 -28.30 27.30
N PRO A 1065 5.31 -29.31 27.53
CA PRO A 1065 4.87 -30.71 27.60
C PRO A 1065 3.76 -30.90 28.64
N ALA A 1066 2.79 -31.77 28.37
CA ALA A 1066 1.68 -32.04 29.30
C ALA A 1066 2.12 -32.68 30.64
N THR A 1067 3.37 -33.16 30.72
CA THR A 1067 4.04 -33.66 31.92
C THR A 1067 4.79 -32.57 32.70
N HIS A 1068 4.89 -31.35 32.18
CA HIS A 1068 5.62 -30.27 32.81
C HIS A 1068 4.81 -29.64 33.97
N PRO A 1069 5.39 -29.39 35.16
CA PRO A 1069 4.63 -28.90 36.31
C PRO A 1069 3.83 -27.62 36.06
N CYS A 1070 4.38 -26.69 35.26
CA CYS A 1070 3.72 -25.42 34.94
C CYS A 1070 2.64 -25.53 33.83
N TYR A 1071 2.36 -26.72 33.29
CA TYR A 1071 1.46 -26.89 32.16
C TYR A 1071 0.01 -26.58 32.51
N VAL A 1072 -0.58 -25.58 31.85
CA VAL A 1072 -2.00 -25.23 32.01
C VAL A 1072 -2.70 -25.30 30.66
N GLY A 1073 -3.17 -26.49 30.28
CA GLY A 1073 -3.85 -26.73 29.00
C GLY A 1073 -5.11 -25.89 28.79
N THR A 1074 -5.79 -25.44 29.86
CA THR A 1074 -6.92 -24.50 29.79
C THR A 1074 -6.51 -23.08 29.40
N ARG A 1075 -5.26 -22.67 29.66
CA ARG A 1075 -4.71 -21.36 29.25
C ARG A 1075 -4.26 -21.33 27.79
N LYS A 1076 -4.58 -22.36 26.99
CA LYS A 1076 -4.18 -22.46 25.59
C LYS A 1076 -4.80 -21.39 24.72
N LYS A 1077 -3.98 -20.41 24.32
CA LYS A 1077 -4.45 -19.16 23.70
C LYS A 1077 -5.37 -18.40 24.66
N ILE A 1078 -5.06 -18.38 25.96
CA ILE A 1078 -5.62 -17.41 26.93
C ILE A 1078 -4.67 -16.18 27.05
N PRO A 1079 -5.21 -14.94 27.09
CA PRO A 1079 -4.47 -13.80 26.52
C PRO A 1079 -4.56 -12.46 27.28
N GLY A 1080 -3.81 -11.47 26.79
CA GLY A 1080 -3.07 -10.56 27.67
C GLY A 1080 -1.90 -11.28 28.36
N LEU A 1081 -1.67 -12.55 27.99
CA LEU A 1081 -0.69 -13.45 28.58
C LEU A 1081 0.47 -13.65 27.61
N PHE A 1082 1.62 -13.96 28.20
CA PHE A 1082 2.86 -14.17 27.49
C PHE A 1082 3.15 -15.67 27.41
N LYS A 1083 3.47 -16.17 26.21
CA LYS A 1083 4.01 -17.53 26.07
C LYS A 1083 5.51 -17.51 26.22
N ASP A 1084 6.05 -18.60 26.72
CA ASP A 1084 7.43 -18.98 26.46
C ASP A 1084 7.56 -19.41 24.97
N GLU A 1085 8.45 -18.76 24.22
CA GLU A 1085 8.72 -19.06 22.81
C GLU A 1085 9.69 -20.25 22.60
N THR A 1086 10.49 -20.63 23.61
CA THR A 1086 11.38 -21.81 23.49
C THR A 1086 10.65 -23.14 23.74
N ALA A 1087 9.48 -23.06 24.39
CA ALA A 1087 8.58 -24.16 24.75
C ALA A 1087 9.18 -25.16 25.74
N GLY A 1088 9.74 -24.66 26.85
CA GLY A 1088 10.35 -25.43 27.93
C GLY A 1088 11.85 -25.67 27.76
N ARG A 1089 12.42 -25.40 26.59
CA ARG A 1089 13.85 -25.61 26.29
C ARG A 1089 14.70 -24.47 26.84
N THR A 1090 15.76 -24.78 27.56
CA THR A 1090 16.67 -23.77 28.13
C THR A 1090 17.34 -22.96 27.02
N MET A 1091 17.34 -21.63 27.15
CA MET A 1091 18.16 -20.75 26.31
C MET A 1091 19.53 -20.56 26.96
N HIS A 1092 20.57 -20.96 26.23
CA HIS A 1092 21.96 -20.95 26.70
C HIS A 1092 22.65 -19.61 26.43
N GLU A 1093 22.38 -19.02 25.27
CA GLU A 1093 23.11 -17.85 24.75
C GLU A 1093 22.21 -17.02 23.83
N PHE A 1094 22.30 -15.69 23.93
CA PHE A 1094 21.57 -14.71 23.14
C PHE A 1094 22.50 -13.60 22.65
N ILE A 1095 22.34 -13.17 21.39
CA ILE A 1095 23.05 -12.03 20.81
C ILE A 1095 22.15 -11.16 19.94
N ALA A 1096 22.20 -9.84 20.15
CA ALA A 1096 21.48 -8.82 19.39
C ALA A 1096 22.45 -7.85 18.71
N LEU A 1097 22.53 -7.92 17.38
CA LEU A 1097 23.42 -7.07 16.57
C LEU A 1097 22.78 -5.71 16.25
N ARG A 1098 21.49 -5.73 15.89
CA ARG A 1098 20.67 -4.53 15.63
C ARG A 1098 19.17 -4.84 15.85
N ALA A 1099 18.32 -3.81 15.74
CA ALA A 1099 16.88 -4.01 15.65
C ALA A 1099 16.56 -4.98 14.50
N LYS A 1100 15.68 -5.96 14.76
CA LYS A 1100 15.31 -7.06 13.84
C LYS A 1100 16.48 -7.91 13.33
N SER A 1101 17.53 -8.07 14.14
CA SER A 1101 18.71 -8.90 13.83
C SER A 1101 19.33 -9.45 15.12
N TYR A 1102 18.97 -10.69 15.45
CA TYR A 1102 19.44 -11.41 16.64
C TYR A 1102 19.54 -12.92 16.38
N ALA A 1103 20.29 -13.60 17.25
CA ALA A 1103 20.38 -15.05 17.27
C ALA A 1103 20.35 -15.57 18.72
N TYR A 1104 19.90 -16.80 18.90
CA TYR A 1104 19.95 -17.50 20.19
C TYR A 1104 20.18 -19.00 20.03
N LYS A 1105 20.79 -19.60 21.05
CA LYS A 1105 21.00 -21.05 21.18
C LYS A 1105 20.12 -21.60 22.29
N ILE A 1106 19.45 -22.69 21.97
CA ILE A 1106 18.65 -23.50 22.91
C ILE A 1106 19.13 -24.95 22.84
N GLU A 1107 18.62 -25.80 23.72
CA GLU A 1107 18.92 -27.23 23.77
C GLU A 1107 18.82 -27.90 22.38
N GLY A 1108 19.98 -28.26 21.82
CA GLY A 1108 20.12 -28.98 20.54
C GLY A 1108 19.85 -28.17 19.26
N ASP A 1109 19.63 -26.86 19.33
CA ASP A 1109 19.05 -26.09 18.23
C ASP A 1109 19.48 -24.60 18.26
N GLU A 1110 19.90 -24.04 17.11
CA GLU A 1110 20.29 -22.62 16.96
C GLU A 1110 19.30 -21.87 16.08
N LYS A 1111 18.91 -20.66 16.51
CA LYS A 1111 17.90 -19.84 15.84
C LYS A 1111 18.44 -18.45 15.54
N THR A 1112 18.63 -18.17 14.27
CA THR A 1112 18.82 -16.82 13.73
C THR A 1112 17.47 -16.18 13.39
N ARG A 1113 17.38 -14.85 13.50
CA ARG A 1113 16.34 -14.03 12.85
C ARG A 1113 16.99 -12.77 12.26
N GLY A 1114 17.09 -12.70 10.94
CA GLY A 1114 17.56 -11.54 10.20
C GLY A 1114 16.43 -10.85 9.42
N GLN A 1115 16.48 -9.51 9.34
CA GLN A 1115 15.66 -8.74 8.42
C GLN A 1115 16.12 -8.99 6.98
N GLY A 1116 15.64 -10.09 6.38
CA GLY A 1116 16.01 -10.54 5.04
C GLY A 1116 15.77 -12.03 4.77
N ASP A 1117 15.54 -12.86 5.80
CA ASP A 1117 15.38 -14.32 5.68
C ASP A 1117 14.17 -14.75 4.82
N SER A 1118 14.39 -14.91 3.52
CA SER A 1118 13.38 -15.23 2.49
C SER A 1118 12.99 -16.72 2.44
N ARG A 1119 12.63 -17.32 3.59
CA ARG A 1119 12.13 -18.71 3.66
C ARG A 1119 10.62 -18.89 3.46
N ALA A 1120 9.90 -17.82 3.07
CA ALA A 1120 8.45 -17.78 3.02
C ALA A 1120 7.89 -17.44 1.62
N CYS A 1121 8.26 -18.24 0.62
CA CYS A 1121 7.51 -18.45 -0.63
C CYS A 1121 7.90 -19.80 -1.24
N GLY A 1122 6.91 -20.56 -1.74
CA GLY A 1122 7.14 -21.81 -2.48
C GLY A 1122 7.44 -21.59 -3.97
N PRO A 1123 7.72 -22.66 -4.74
CA PRO A 1123 8.25 -22.58 -6.11
C PRO A 1123 7.21 -22.21 -7.19
N LYS A 1124 6.82 -20.93 -7.24
CA LYS A 1124 6.58 -20.12 -8.46
C LYS A 1124 7.06 -18.66 -8.21
N SER A 1125 8.04 -18.48 -7.29
CA SER A 1125 8.58 -17.16 -6.87
C SER A 1125 9.71 -16.68 -7.78
N HIS A 1126 9.42 -16.52 -9.07
CA HIS A 1126 10.30 -15.80 -9.99
C HIS A 1126 10.29 -14.31 -9.59
N ASP A 1127 11.42 -13.77 -9.12
CA ASP A 1127 11.55 -12.35 -8.80
C ASP A 1127 11.98 -11.59 -10.08
N VAL A 1128 11.02 -11.51 -11.01
CA VAL A 1128 11.19 -10.88 -12.33
C VAL A 1128 11.49 -9.39 -12.17
N ARG A 1129 12.45 -8.89 -12.97
CA ARG A 1129 12.86 -7.48 -12.99
C ARG A 1129 12.83 -6.92 -14.40
N GLY A 1130 12.26 -5.73 -14.54
CA GLY A 1130 12.14 -5.02 -15.82
C GLY A 1130 10.86 -5.34 -16.62
N PRO A 1131 10.74 -4.80 -17.85
CA PRO A 1131 9.59 -5.02 -18.73
C PRO A 1131 9.60 -6.40 -19.41
N GLN A 1132 10.72 -7.12 -19.37
CA GLN A 1132 10.85 -8.50 -19.87
C GLN A 1132 10.81 -9.50 -18.72
N ALA A 1133 10.28 -10.69 -18.97
CA ALA A 1133 10.20 -11.75 -17.96
C ALA A 1133 11.52 -12.52 -17.86
N LEU A 1134 12.47 -11.98 -17.08
CA LEU A 1134 13.80 -12.55 -16.86
C LEU A 1134 13.93 -13.20 -15.48
N SER A 1135 14.59 -14.37 -15.42
CA SER A 1135 15.06 -14.97 -14.17
C SER A 1135 16.55 -14.68 -13.94
N VAL A 1136 16.94 -14.51 -12.67
CA VAL A 1136 18.22 -13.91 -12.27
C VAL A 1136 18.89 -14.74 -11.17
N ARG A 1137 20.22 -14.91 -11.24
CA ARG A 1137 21.03 -15.51 -10.16
C ARG A 1137 22.17 -14.59 -9.73
N GLY A 1138 22.26 -14.32 -8.43
CA GLY A 1138 23.44 -13.71 -7.83
C GLY A 1138 24.54 -14.75 -7.60
N ARG A 1139 25.80 -14.42 -7.92
CA ARG A 1139 26.93 -15.33 -7.74
C ARG A 1139 27.36 -15.46 -6.28
N GLY A 1140 26.77 -16.42 -5.56
CA GLY A 1140 27.33 -16.89 -4.30
C GLY A 1140 28.69 -17.57 -4.51
N ARG A 1141 29.71 -17.12 -3.78
CA ARG A 1141 30.85 -17.95 -3.37
C ARG A 1141 30.81 -18.10 -1.85
N TRP A 1142 31.01 -19.33 -1.40
CA TRP A 1142 31.11 -19.72 0.01
C TRP A 1142 32.37 -19.15 0.65
#